data_AF-A0A3Q2QYN5-F1
#
_entry.id   AF-A0A3Q2QYN5-F1
#
_cell.length_a   1.000
_cell.length_b   1.000
_cell.length_c   1.000
_cell.angle_alpha   90.00
_cell.angle_beta   90.00
_cell.angle_gamma   90.00
#
_symmetry.space_group_name_H-M   'P 1'
#
loop_
_entity.id
_entity.type
_entity.pdbx_description
1 polymer ?
#
loop_
_entity_poly.entity_id
_entity_poly.type
_entity_poly.pdbx_seq_one_letter_code
_entity_poly.pdbx_strand_id
1 'polypeptide(L)'
;QTCHPGFRRIHGKLHNGVCEPCRCHGHSSYCHEFTGYCLDCTHHTAGHHCDTCLPGYYGNATHGTSQDCQPCACPLNLPSNNFSPTCHLGERGEPLCDRCQPGYTGPRCNRCSNGYYGQPTVPGGSCQPCTCNGNLDLSGSDSCDPITGQCLRCRQGYDGLTCDNCAEGYFGDAITLKNCQPCHCHTNGSVSDVCNKENGQCQCKENVIGRQCDKCMQFSHLTHGITTGGVCVPCHCNSFGSKSFDCDETGQCRCQPGVSGPKCDRCARGFFNFQEGGCTPCQCSHVGNNCDANTGQCICPPNTIGERCDRCAPNHWGHDITTGCKECGCNAIGSVTQQCNVNTGCCSCRDSFRGEKCDECKIGYRDFPQCIQCECSAAGSDSQTCDLERGVCACADRTGKCSCKENVEGHNCDRCKSDTFGLSVKNPLGCSKCYCYGLTYSCTEAQGLIRMWLTLRPEQTVLPLVDKSNTVERRTGVSFQHPEILAYADLVTATLSEPYYWKLPEQFTGSMITAYGGQLKYAVYFEAREETGPSSYEPQVIIKGGPNHNIIITRHIPGLQIGQLTRHEIDMSEHEWKYEDGRSMTREDFMDVLFYVDYILIKASHGNLMRHSRISEISLTVAEEGTPTEQNEKAHQIEKCDCPAGYSGFSCEECAAGFYRLRAGSLVFVPASRAPTAAGMGSCVQCQCSGHSSTCDPETSICQNCQDNTEGDHCERCAPGFYGVVRGSSDDCKPCACPLTNPENNFSPTCVAEGYDDYRCTACPEGYEGKYCERCASGYHGNPRMPGGHCEECKCSPWGSLPGPCSPVTGQCRCRVGASGISCDQCMDRHVCGPSGIICKTNTSFHVLHSMNPTFTFGLFHIFPTAPVNPVTHTRAVLRDAVIFTVFWQ
;
A
#
# COMPACT_ATOMS: atom_id res chain seq x y z
N GLN A 1 12.68 45.59 -58.43
CA GLN A 1 12.09 46.95 -58.36
C GLN A 1 11.09 46.96 -57.20
N THR A 2 10.86 48.12 -56.60
CA THR A 2 9.92 48.31 -55.48
C THR A 2 8.49 48.56 -55.98
N CYS A 3 7.49 48.32 -55.12
CA CYS A 3 6.13 48.80 -55.39
C CYS A 3 6.10 50.33 -55.30
N HIS A 4 5.17 50.96 -56.03
CA HIS A 4 4.94 52.40 -55.92
C HIS A 4 4.39 52.75 -54.52
N PRO A 5 4.75 53.90 -53.92
CA PRO A 5 4.07 54.41 -52.73
C PRO A 5 2.54 54.33 -52.85
N GLY A 6 1.89 53.85 -51.79
CA GLY A 6 0.47 53.49 -51.76
C GLY A 6 0.15 52.02 -52.09
N PHE A 7 1.13 51.20 -52.46
CA PHE A 7 0.95 49.79 -52.81
C PHE A 7 1.85 48.85 -51.98
N ARG A 8 1.27 47.72 -51.54
CA ARG A 8 1.95 46.63 -50.82
C ARG A 8 2.29 45.45 -51.74
N ARG A 9 3.21 44.58 -51.32
CA ARG A 9 3.57 43.33 -52.03
C ARG A 9 2.66 42.17 -51.65
N ILE A 10 2.11 41.48 -52.65
CA ILE A 10 1.41 40.21 -52.42
C ILE A 10 2.45 39.09 -52.24
N HIS A 11 2.33 38.31 -51.16
CA HIS A 11 3.19 37.15 -50.83
C HIS A 11 4.71 37.42 -50.76
N GLY A 12 5.14 38.66 -50.49
CA GLY A 12 6.52 38.99 -50.10
C GLY A 12 7.64 38.77 -51.13
N LYS A 13 7.35 38.36 -52.37
CA LYS A 13 8.39 38.10 -53.40
C LYS A 13 9.13 39.38 -53.81
N LEU A 14 10.45 39.39 -53.61
CA LEU A 14 11.33 40.53 -53.95
C LEU A 14 11.52 40.76 -55.45
N HIS A 15 11.45 39.71 -56.27
CA HIS A 15 11.54 39.77 -57.74
C HIS A 15 10.29 39.15 -58.38
N ASN A 16 9.77 39.81 -59.42
CA ASN A 16 8.50 39.51 -60.10
C ASN A 16 7.30 39.28 -59.15
N GLY A 17 7.27 39.99 -58.00
CA GLY A 17 6.11 40.06 -57.12
C GLY A 17 5.04 41.02 -57.66
N VAL A 18 3.77 40.75 -57.35
CA VAL A 18 2.64 41.61 -57.70
C VAL A 18 2.41 42.64 -56.59
N CYS A 19 2.06 43.87 -56.96
CA CYS A 19 1.72 44.96 -56.03
C CYS A 19 0.19 45.17 -55.97
N GLU A 20 -0.38 45.29 -54.77
CA GLU A 20 -1.80 45.61 -54.54
C GLU A 20 -1.90 47.00 -53.88
N PRO A 21 -2.87 47.87 -54.24
CA PRO A 21 -3.10 49.12 -53.52
C PRO A 21 -3.48 48.87 -52.06
N CYS A 22 -2.97 49.70 -51.16
CA CYS A 22 -3.25 49.61 -49.73
C CYS A 22 -4.64 50.14 -49.39
N ARG A 23 -5.31 49.44 -48.46
CA ARG A 23 -6.68 49.75 -48.04
C ARG A 23 -6.62 50.63 -46.80
N CYS A 24 -6.43 51.92 -47.05
CA CYS A 24 -6.35 52.98 -46.04
C CYS A 24 -7.60 53.87 -46.02
N HIS A 25 -8.71 53.37 -46.59
CA HIS A 25 -9.98 54.08 -46.75
C HIS A 25 -9.84 55.52 -47.29
N GLY A 26 -8.83 55.81 -48.12
CA GLY A 26 -8.58 57.19 -48.61
C GLY A 26 -8.01 58.18 -47.58
N HIS A 27 -7.83 57.77 -46.32
CA HIS A 27 -7.30 58.60 -45.23
C HIS A 27 -5.77 58.58 -45.13
N SER A 28 -5.09 57.75 -45.91
CA SER A 28 -3.65 57.88 -46.18
C SER A 28 -3.30 57.43 -47.60
N SER A 29 -2.31 58.09 -48.19
CA SER A 29 -1.65 57.72 -49.45
C SER A 29 -0.42 56.83 -49.26
N TYR A 30 -0.05 56.51 -48.01
CA TYR A 30 1.16 55.75 -47.66
C TYR A 30 0.85 54.55 -46.77
N CYS A 31 1.60 53.47 -47.00
CA CYS A 31 1.49 52.22 -46.25
C CYS A 31 2.82 51.47 -46.23
N HIS A 32 2.96 50.59 -45.25
CA HIS A 32 4.14 49.74 -45.10
C HIS A 32 4.15 48.58 -46.13
N GLU A 33 5.25 48.42 -46.88
CA GLU A 33 5.25 47.65 -48.15
C GLU A 33 4.93 46.15 -48.02
N PHE A 34 5.09 45.57 -46.82
CA PHE A 34 4.83 44.15 -46.55
C PHE A 34 3.49 43.88 -45.85
N THR A 35 3.16 44.67 -44.81
CA THR A 35 1.92 44.45 -44.03
C THR A 35 0.70 45.08 -44.70
N GLY A 36 0.88 46.17 -45.45
CA GLY A 36 -0.22 46.99 -45.96
C GLY A 36 -0.89 47.86 -44.90
N TYR A 37 -0.32 47.96 -43.70
CA TYR A 37 -0.78 48.91 -42.68
C TYR A 37 -0.49 50.33 -43.11
N CYS A 38 -1.42 51.22 -42.81
CA CYS A 38 -1.43 52.61 -43.24
C CYS A 38 -0.57 53.45 -42.31
N LEU A 39 0.15 54.41 -42.89
CA LEU A 39 1.05 55.31 -42.18
C LEU A 39 0.47 56.72 -42.24
N ASP A 40 0.63 57.51 -41.17
CA ASP A 40 0.21 58.91 -41.09
C ASP A 40 -1.27 59.14 -41.48
N CYS A 41 -2.18 58.45 -40.79
CA CYS A 41 -3.62 58.59 -40.98
C CYS A 41 -4.09 60.04 -40.81
N THR A 42 -4.81 60.55 -41.82
CA THR A 42 -5.29 61.94 -41.87
C THR A 42 -6.78 62.04 -41.53
N HIS A 43 -7.37 63.23 -41.66
CA HIS A 43 -8.81 63.48 -41.40
C HIS A 43 -9.31 63.06 -39.99
N HIS A 44 -8.41 63.11 -38.99
CA HIS A 44 -8.65 62.69 -37.61
C HIS A 44 -8.99 61.19 -37.44
N THR A 45 -8.54 60.35 -38.38
CA THR A 45 -8.65 58.89 -38.30
C THR A 45 -7.45 58.24 -37.60
N ALA A 46 -7.64 57.00 -37.17
CA ALA A 46 -6.68 56.16 -36.47
C ALA A 46 -6.95 54.66 -36.76
N GLY A 47 -6.10 53.77 -36.24
CA GLY A 47 -6.16 52.34 -36.52
C GLY A 47 -5.23 51.92 -37.67
N HIS A 48 -4.96 50.62 -37.79
CA HIS A 48 -3.97 50.11 -38.76
C HIS A 48 -4.39 50.28 -40.23
N HIS A 49 -5.67 50.55 -40.49
CA HIS A 49 -6.22 50.84 -41.81
C HIS A 49 -6.85 52.24 -41.91
N CYS A 50 -6.56 53.13 -40.94
CA CYS A 50 -7.20 54.43 -40.77
C CYS A 50 -8.74 54.33 -40.66
N ASP A 51 -9.18 53.26 -39.99
CA ASP A 51 -10.53 52.69 -39.97
C ASP A 51 -11.36 53.06 -38.73
N THR A 52 -10.81 53.87 -37.83
CA THR A 52 -11.45 54.41 -36.61
C THR A 52 -11.21 55.91 -36.46
N CYS A 53 -11.94 56.60 -35.57
CA CYS A 53 -11.71 58.02 -35.25
C CYS A 53 -10.78 58.20 -34.03
N LEU A 54 -10.02 59.30 -34.00
CA LEU A 54 -9.22 59.70 -32.84
C LEU A 54 -10.10 60.04 -31.62
N PRO A 55 -9.62 59.82 -30.38
CA PRO A 55 -10.33 60.25 -29.18
C PRO A 55 -10.66 61.75 -29.20
N GLY A 56 -11.91 62.08 -28.89
CA GLY A 56 -12.45 63.45 -29.06
C GLY A 56 -13.10 63.70 -30.42
N TYR A 57 -13.13 62.70 -31.31
CA TYR A 57 -13.85 62.71 -32.58
C TYR A 57 -14.77 61.48 -32.68
N TYR A 58 -15.91 61.62 -33.36
CA TYR A 58 -16.90 60.58 -33.60
C TYR A 58 -17.31 60.53 -35.08
N GLY A 59 -17.73 59.36 -35.58
CA GLY A 59 -18.12 59.18 -36.98
C GLY A 59 -17.82 57.77 -37.48
N ASN A 60 -17.69 57.61 -38.80
CA ASN A 60 -17.35 56.35 -39.46
C ASN A 60 -16.22 56.56 -40.48
N ALA A 61 -14.98 56.28 -40.03
CA ALA A 61 -13.73 56.42 -40.80
C ALA A 61 -13.58 55.46 -42.00
N THR A 62 -14.60 54.66 -42.35
CA THR A 62 -14.51 53.69 -43.44
C THR A 62 -15.05 54.17 -44.79
N HIS A 63 -15.75 55.32 -44.85
CA HIS A 63 -16.34 55.85 -46.10
C HIS A 63 -15.31 56.49 -47.04
N GLY A 64 -14.28 57.12 -46.48
CA GLY A 64 -13.16 57.74 -47.16
C GLY A 64 -13.34 59.20 -47.56
N THR A 65 -13.99 59.99 -46.70
CA THR A 65 -14.12 61.45 -46.88
C THR A 65 -13.40 62.22 -45.77
N SER A 66 -12.98 63.45 -46.04
CA SER A 66 -12.33 64.30 -45.02
C SER A 66 -13.23 64.71 -43.85
N GLN A 67 -14.51 64.31 -43.87
CA GLN A 67 -15.53 64.62 -42.88
C GLN A 67 -15.97 63.40 -42.07
N ASP A 68 -15.34 62.24 -42.25
CA ASP A 68 -15.75 60.96 -41.64
C ASP A 68 -15.61 60.92 -40.11
N CYS A 69 -14.76 61.79 -39.53
CA CYS A 69 -14.56 61.95 -38.09
C CYS A 69 -14.75 63.41 -37.68
N GLN A 70 -15.82 63.69 -36.93
CA GLN A 70 -16.24 65.02 -36.49
C GLN A 70 -15.94 65.25 -35.00
N PRO A 71 -15.56 66.45 -34.57
CA PRO A 71 -15.20 66.72 -33.18
C PRO A 71 -16.39 66.59 -32.23
N CYS A 72 -16.15 66.02 -31.05
CA CYS A 72 -17.15 65.87 -29.99
C CYS A 72 -17.67 67.22 -29.48
N ALA A 73 -19.00 67.36 -29.41
CA ALA A 73 -19.68 68.54 -28.92
C ALA A 73 -20.59 68.17 -27.73
N CYS A 74 -20.22 68.58 -26.51
CA CYS A 74 -20.81 68.09 -25.26
C CYS A 74 -21.13 69.23 -24.26
N PRO A 75 -22.13 70.10 -24.50
CA PRO A 75 -23.13 70.04 -25.58
C PRO A 75 -22.84 70.92 -26.81
N LEU A 76 -21.80 71.75 -26.81
CA LEU A 76 -21.45 72.61 -27.96
C LEU A 76 -20.02 72.33 -28.43
N ASN A 77 -19.74 72.60 -29.71
CA ASN A 77 -18.38 72.58 -30.27
C ASN A 77 -17.65 73.91 -29.97
N LEU A 78 -17.71 74.36 -28.72
CA LEU A 78 -17.07 75.57 -28.21
C LEU A 78 -16.28 75.17 -26.95
N PRO A 79 -15.00 75.54 -26.79
CA PRO A 79 -14.20 75.15 -25.63
C PRO A 79 -14.79 75.56 -24.27
N SER A 80 -15.59 76.63 -24.21
CA SER A 80 -16.32 77.07 -23.02
C SER A 80 -17.53 76.19 -22.64
N ASN A 81 -17.96 75.30 -23.55
CA ASN A 81 -19.22 74.55 -23.48
C ASN A 81 -19.04 73.10 -23.95
N ASN A 82 -17.84 72.55 -23.76
CA ASN A 82 -17.52 71.16 -24.08
C ASN A 82 -17.07 70.43 -22.81
N PHE A 83 -18.07 69.97 -22.05
CA PHE A 83 -17.92 69.41 -20.70
C PHE A 83 -17.67 67.89 -20.70
N SER A 84 -17.30 67.29 -21.83
CA SER A 84 -16.72 65.93 -21.91
C SER A 84 -15.56 65.90 -22.92
N PRO A 85 -14.41 65.28 -22.60
CA PRO A 85 -13.28 65.16 -23.52
C PRO A 85 -13.47 64.08 -24.60
N THR A 86 -14.49 63.22 -24.48
CA THR A 86 -14.78 62.12 -25.41
C THR A 86 -16.28 61.95 -25.64
N CYS A 87 -16.60 61.29 -26.76
CA CYS A 87 -17.93 60.91 -27.17
C CYS A 87 -17.84 59.75 -28.18
N HIS A 88 -18.96 59.08 -28.43
CA HIS A 88 -19.12 58.05 -29.46
C HIS A 88 -20.46 58.21 -30.18
N LEU A 89 -20.68 57.45 -31.25
CA LEU A 89 -22.01 57.39 -31.89
C LEU A 89 -22.98 56.57 -31.03
N GLY A 90 -24.21 57.07 -30.90
CA GLY A 90 -25.38 56.33 -30.44
C GLY A 90 -26.10 55.60 -31.56
N GLU A 91 -27.10 54.78 -31.20
CA GLU A 91 -27.86 53.91 -32.12
C GLU A 91 -28.62 54.67 -33.23
N ARG A 92 -28.86 55.98 -33.09
CA ARG A 92 -29.53 56.82 -34.09
C ARG A 92 -28.56 57.82 -34.75
N GLY A 93 -27.25 57.61 -34.58
CA GLY A 93 -26.21 58.45 -35.15
C GLY A 93 -25.93 59.74 -34.37
N GLU A 94 -26.47 59.89 -33.15
CA GLU A 94 -26.21 61.06 -32.30
C GLU A 94 -24.86 60.94 -31.55
N PRO A 95 -24.10 62.03 -31.35
CA PRO A 95 -22.92 61.99 -30.48
C PRO A 95 -23.35 61.87 -29.01
N LEU A 96 -22.98 60.77 -28.37
CA LEU A 96 -23.18 60.49 -26.94
C LEU A 96 -21.87 60.73 -26.18
N CYS A 97 -21.92 61.59 -25.18
CA CYS A 97 -20.76 62.04 -24.41
C CYS A 97 -20.58 61.20 -23.14
N ASP A 98 -19.42 60.55 -23.00
CA ASP A 98 -19.20 59.46 -22.04
C ASP A 98 -18.60 59.90 -20.69
N ARG A 99 -17.99 61.09 -20.62
CA ARG A 99 -17.24 61.58 -19.43
C ARG A 99 -17.56 63.03 -19.10
N CYS A 100 -18.81 63.30 -18.75
CA CYS A 100 -19.24 64.61 -18.27
C CYS A 100 -18.49 65.07 -17.01
N GLN A 101 -18.13 66.36 -16.96
CA GLN A 101 -17.52 67.00 -15.80
C GLN A 101 -18.46 67.03 -14.57
N PRO A 102 -17.92 67.12 -13.34
CA PRO A 102 -18.72 67.28 -12.13
C PRO A 102 -19.69 68.48 -12.22
N GLY A 103 -20.94 68.28 -11.80
CA GLY A 103 -22.02 69.26 -11.94
C GLY A 103 -22.81 69.19 -13.26
N TYR A 104 -22.39 68.38 -14.24
CA TYR A 104 -23.05 68.22 -15.54
C TYR A 104 -23.59 66.79 -15.73
N THR A 105 -24.70 66.66 -16.46
CA THR A 105 -25.38 65.37 -16.73
C THR A 105 -26.17 65.39 -18.04
N GLY A 106 -26.75 64.25 -18.40
CA GLY A 106 -27.44 64.00 -19.66
C GLY A 106 -26.50 63.53 -20.79
N PRO A 107 -27.05 62.95 -21.88
CA PRO A 107 -26.27 62.25 -22.91
C PRO A 107 -25.29 63.14 -23.69
N ARG A 108 -25.39 64.48 -23.56
CA ARG A 108 -24.43 65.44 -24.12
C ARG A 108 -23.90 66.43 -23.08
N CYS A 109 -23.89 66.06 -21.80
CA CYS A 109 -23.53 66.93 -20.67
C CYS A 109 -24.34 68.25 -20.66
N ASN A 110 -25.59 68.16 -21.13
CA ASN A 110 -26.42 69.28 -21.57
C ASN A 110 -27.41 69.77 -20.50
N ARG A 111 -27.29 69.27 -19.26
CA ARG A 111 -28.09 69.62 -18.09
C ARG A 111 -27.19 69.70 -16.86
N CYS A 112 -27.60 70.44 -15.84
CA CYS A 112 -26.92 70.43 -14.55
C CYS A 112 -27.36 69.22 -13.70
N SER A 113 -26.43 68.71 -12.90
CA SER A 113 -26.66 67.63 -11.93
C SER A 113 -27.41 68.15 -10.70
N ASN A 114 -28.01 67.25 -9.92
CA ASN A 114 -28.72 67.63 -8.70
C ASN A 114 -27.82 68.43 -7.74
N GLY A 115 -28.35 69.52 -7.17
CA GLY A 115 -27.58 70.49 -6.38
C GLY A 115 -26.87 71.58 -7.20
N TYR A 116 -26.96 71.55 -8.53
CA TYR A 116 -26.40 72.55 -9.45
C TYR A 116 -27.48 73.13 -10.38
N TYR A 117 -27.31 74.40 -10.75
CA TYR A 117 -28.20 75.12 -11.66
C TYR A 117 -27.40 75.83 -12.77
N GLY A 118 -28.05 76.10 -13.90
CA GLY A 118 -27.43 76.81 -15.03
C GLY A 118 -27.88 76.30 -16.41
N GLN A 119 -27.27 76.86 -17.46
CA GLN A 119 -27.66 76.58 -18.86
C GLN A 119 -26.42 76.24 -19.73
N PRO A 120 -25.89 75.00 -19.65
CA PRO A 120 -24.67 74.59 -20.35
C PRO A 120 -24.79 74.57 -21.89
N THR A 121 -26.02 74.63 -22.41
CA THR A 121 -26.36 74.67 -23.84
C THR A 121 -26.29 76.07 -24.45
N VAL A 122 -26.10 77.13 -23.65
CA VAL A 122 -25.95 78.51 -24.12
C VAL A 122 -24.45 78.86 -24.15
N PRO A 123 -23.91 79.49 -25.21
CA PRO A 123 -22.49 79.90 -25.27
C PRO A 123 -22.06 80.72 -24.05
N GLY A 124 -21.01 80.27 -23.36
CA GLY A 124 -20.52 80.84 -22.10
C GLY A 124 -21.26 80.37 -20.83
N GLY A 125 -22.42 79.72 -20.98
CA GLY A 125 -23.19 79.16 -19.87
C GLY A 125 -22.54 77.91 -19.28
N SER A 126 -22.62 77.78 -17.95
CA SER A 126 -22.05 76.69 -17.16
C SER A 126 -23.00 76.30 -16.02
N CYS A 127 -22.72 75.17 -15.34
CA CYS A 127 -23.45 74.73 -14.15
C CYS A 127 -22.74 75.17 -12.87
N GLN A 128 -23.46 75.79 -11.95
CA GLN A 128 -22.97 76.32 -10.68
C GLN A 128 -23.74 75.72 -9.49
N PRO A 129 -23.12 75.52 -8.32
CA PRO A 129 -23.79 74.93 -7.15
C PRO A 129 -24.84 75.88 -6.56
N CYS A 130 -25.98 75.34 -6.13
CA CYS A 130 -27.08 76.10 -5.54
C CYS A 130 -26.70 76.71 -4.18
N THR A 131 -27.00 78.00 -3.96
CA THR A 131 -26.54 78.83 -2.84
C THR A 131 -27.35 78.67 -1.55
N CYS A 132 -27.80 77.45 -1.25
CA CYS A 132 -28.72 77.11 -0.17
C CYS A 132 -28.07 76.97 1.22
N ASN A 133 -27.19 77.90 1.57
CA ASN A 133 -26.38 77.92 2.81
C ASN A 133 -25.61 76.61 3.14
N GLY A 134 -25.49 75.67 2.21
CA GLY A 134 -24.97 74.31 2.48
C GLY A 134 -25.93 73.44 3.33
N ASN A 135 -27.20 73.82 3.43
CA ASN A 135 -28.25 73.16 4.20
C ASN A 135 -29.28 72.42 3.32
N LEU A 136 -28.93 72.13 2.07
CA LEU A 136 -29.77 71.43 1.09
C LEU A 136 -29.72 69.89 1.29
N ASP A 137 -30.87 69.22 1.12
CA ASP A 137 -30.96 67.76 1.09
C ASP A 137 -30.76 67.23 -0.34
N LEU A 138 -29.59 66.64 -0.60
CA LEU A 138 -29.20 66.08 -1.90
C LEU A 138 -29.64 64.61 -2.12
N SER A 139 -30.43 64.02 -1.20
CA SER A 139 -30.79 62.59 -1.25
C SER A 139 -31.86 62.21 -2.28
N GLY A 140 -32.68 63.16 -2.73
CA GLY A 140 -33.65 63.02 -3.81
C GLY A 140 -33.31 63.93 -4.99
N SER A 141 -33.97 63.74 -6.14
CA SER A 141 -33.89 64.72 -7.24
C SER A 141 -34.52 66.05 -6.85
N ASP A 142 -34.20 67.09 -7.61
CA ASP A 142 -34.85 68.41 -7.54
C ASP A 142 -34.66 69.09 -6.17
N SER A 143 -33.49 68.88 -5.54
CA SER A 143 -33.09 69.50 -4.27
C SER A 143 -33.08 71.03 -4.35
N CYS A 144 -32.68 71.55 -5.50
CA CYS A 144 -32.84 72.93 -5.93
C CYS A 144 -33.27 72.96 -7.40
N ASP A 145 -33.91 74.05 -7.82
CA ASP A 145 -34.31 74.22 -9.21
C ASP A 145 -33.08 74.34 -10.15
N PRO A 146 -32.95 73.51 -11.19
CA PRO A 146 -31.74 73.41 -12.00
C PRO A 146 -31.55 74.56 -13.02
N ILE A 147 -32.42 75.57 -13.05
CA ILE A 147 -32.32 76.73 -13.95
C ILE A 147 -32.11 78.04 -13.15
N THR A 148 -32.77 78.16 -12.01
CA THR A 148 -32.80 79.37 -11.15
C THR A 148 -31.97 79.25 -9.88
N GLY A 149 -31.67 78.03 -9.43
CA GLY A 149 -30.91 77.76 -8.20
C GLY A 149 -31.72 77.84 -6.91
N GLN A 150 -33.04 78.09 -6.98
CA GLN A 150 -33.90 78.17 -5.80
C GLN A 150 -33.88 76.87 -4.99
N CYS A 151 -33.77 77.00 -3.67
CA CYS A 151 -33.75 75.88 -2.73
C CYS A 151 -35.17 75.30 -2.58
N LEU A 152 -35.32 74.02 -2.89
CA LEU A 152 -36.63 73.33 -2.84
C LEU A 152 -36.73 72.35 -1.67
N ARG A 153 -35.61 71.87 -1.14
CA ARG A 153 -35.59 70.79 -0.15
C ARG A 153 -34.45 70.93 0.87
N CYS A 154 -34.75 71.49 2.04
CA CYS A 154 -33.80 71.64 3.13
C CYS A 154 -33.55 70.33 3.90
N ARG A 155 -32.39 70.22 4.57
CA ARG A 155 -32.09 69.12 5.48
C ARG A 155 -33.03 69.16 6.70
N GLN A 156 -33.33 68.00 7.28
CA GLN A 156 -34.20 67.89 8.45
C GLN A 156 -33.70 68.79 9.61
N GLY A 157 -34.63 69.54 10.22
CA GLY A 157 -34.33 70.56 11.25
C GLY A 157 -34.05 71.96 10.69
N TYR A 158 -33.90 72.12 9.37
CA TYR A 158 -33.67 73.39 8.68
C TYR A 158 -34.87 73.76 7.81
N ASP A 159 -35.13 75.05 7.70
CA ASP A 159 -36.30 75.63 7.04
C ASP A 159 -35.95 77.03 6.47
N GLY A 160 -36.88 77.67 5.77
CA GLY A 160 -36.71 78.97 5.12
C GLY A 160 -36.26 78.85 3.66
N LEU A 161 -36.48 79.91 2.89
CA LEU A 161 -36.33 79.91 1.43
C LEU A 161 -34.89 79.68 0.94
N THR A 162 -33.89 79.83 1.81
CA THR A 162 -32.49 79.48 1.55
C THR A 162 -31.93 78.46 2.54
N CYS A 163 -32.80 77.73 3.25
CA CYS A 163 -32.46 76.81 4.34
C CYS A 163 -31.68 77.49 5.48
N ASP A 164 -32.08 78.73 5.79
CA ASP A 164 -31.43 79.70 6.66
C ASP A 164 -32.01 79.80 8.09
N ASN A 165 -33.06 79.02 8.40
CA ASN A 165 -33.72 79.02 9.72
C ASN A 165 -33.77 77.61 10.32
N CYS A 166 -33.93 77.51 11.64
CA CYS A 166 -34.31 76.24 12.27
C CYS A 166 -35.83 76.02 12.16
N ALA A 167 -36.21 74.79 11.80
CA ALA A 167 -37.60 74.35 11.69
C ALA A 167 -38.36 74.45 13.03
N GLU A 168 -39.69 74.38 13.00
CA GLU A 168 -40.47 74.30 14.25
C GLU A 168 -40.15 73.01 15.02
N GLY A 169 -40.11 73.10 16.34
CA GLY A 169 -39.59 72.02 17.20
C GLY A 169 -38.05 71.91 17.23
N TYR A 170 -37.31 72.84 16.61
CA TYR A 170 -35.84 72.91 16.65
C TYR A 170 -35.35 74.30 17.11
N PHE A 171 -34.16 74.34 17.71
CA PHE A 171 -33.48 75.56 18.18
C PHE A 171 -31.98 75.53 17.85
N GLY A 172 -31.33 76.70 17.74
CA GLY A 172 -29.91 76.82 17.43
C GLY A 172 -29.63 77.84 16.30
N ASP A 173 -28.43 77.79 15.73
CA ASP A 173 -28.03 78.64 14.60
C ASP A 173 -27.97 77.81 13.31
N ALA A 174 -28.83 78.16 12.36
CA ALA A 174 -28.94 77.50 11.07
C ALA A 174 -27.86 77.91 10.06
N ILE A 175 -27.23 79.07 10.22
CA ILE A 175 -26.38 79.71 9.20
C ILE A 175 -24.89 79.55 9.53
N THR A 176 -24.45 79.95 10.73
CA THR A 176 -23.02 79.98 11.09
C THR A 176 -22.57 78.64 11.66
N LEU A 177 -23.23 78.19 12.73
CA LEU A 177 -22.89 76.94 13.43
C LEU A 177 -23.54 75.70 12.79
N LYS A 178 -24.64 75.87 12.06
CA LYS A 178 -25.41 74.81 11.39
C LYS A 178 -25.72 73.66 12.35
N ASN A 179 -26.34 74.03 13.47
CA ASN A 179 -26.55 73.16 14.63
C ASN A 179 -27.99 73.16 15.16
N CYS A 180 -29.00 73.28 14.28
CA CYS A 180 -30.42 73.17 14.67
C CYS A 180 -30.69 71.83 15.38
N GLN A 181 -30.93 71.89 16.69
CA GLN A 181 -31.20 70.74 17.56
C GLN A 181 -32.68 70.66 17.92
N PRO A 182 -33.28 69.46 18.00
CA PRO A 182 -34.67 69.31 18.42
C PRO A 182 -34.88 69.76 19.88
N CYS A 183 -36.00 70.43 20.13
CA CYS A 183 -36.39 70.97 21.43
C CYS A 183 -36.39 69.90 22.53
N HIS A 184 -36.95 68.72 22.24
CA HIS A 184 -37.18 67.61 23.17
C HIS A 184 -37.90 68.03 24.46
N CYS A 185 -39.02 68.74 24.34
CA CYS A 185 -39.89 69.04 25.48
C CYS A 185 -40.63 67.76 25.93
N HIS A 186 -40.68 67.51 27.23
CA HIS A 186 -41.27 66.31 27.81
C HIS A 186 -42.80 66.36 27.76
N THR A 187 -43.42 65.53 26.91
CA THR A 187 -44.86 65.57 26.53
C THR A 187 -45.84 65.74 27.70
N ASN A 188 -45.57 65.09 28.84
CA ASN A 188 -46.42 65.20 30.03
C ASN A 188 -46.08 66.41 30.90
N GLY A 189 -44.82 66.86 30.93
CA GLY A 189 -44.34 67.96 31.78
C GLY A 189 -44.32 69.35 31.12
N SER A 190 -44.30 69.44 29.79
CA SER A 190 -44.40 70.72 29.05
C SER A 190 -45.83 71.00 28.57
N VAL A 191 -46.12 72.26 28.25
CA VAL A 191 -47.42 72.70 27.69
C VAL A 191 -47.51 72.36 26.19
N SER A 192 -46.38 72.40 25.48
CA SER A 192 -46.21 72.04 24.08
C SER A 192 -44.84 71.39 23.83
N ASP A 193 -44.64 70.88 22.62
CA ASP A 193 -43.37 70.39 22.05
C ASP A 193 -42.51 71.51 21.45
N VAL A 194 -43.13 72.62 21.03
CA VAL A 194 -42.45 73.84 20.57
C VAL A 194 -41.72 74.53 21.72
N CYS A 195 -40.43 74.82 21.52
CA CYS A 195 -39.57 75.60 22.41
C CYS A 195 -39.11 76.92 21.77
N ASN A 196 -38.45 77.78 22.56
CA ASN A 196 -37.77 78.98 22.05
C ASN A 196 -36.63 78.60 21.06
N LYS A 197 -36.64 79.19 19.86
CA LYS A 197 -35.71 78.86 18.76
C LYS A 197 -34.23 79.24 18.99
N GLU A 198 -33.91 80.07 19.98
CA GLU A 198 -32.53 80.46 20.30
C GLU A 198 -31.93 79.61 21.43
N ASN A 199 -32.66 79.47 22.54
CA ASN A 199 -32.15 78.87 23.78
C ASN A 199 -32.76 77.51 24.14
N GLY A 200 -33.73 77.04 23.36
CA GLY A 200 -34.35 75.73 23.53
C GLY A 200 -35.27 75.58 24.73
N GLN A 201 -35.63 76.65 25.45
CA GLN A 201 -36.50 76.53 26.64
C GLN A 201 -37.93 76.16 26.26
N CYS A 202 -38.42 75.07 26.85
CA CYS A 202 -39.81 74.61 26.77
C CYS A 202 -40.69 75.31 27.82
N GLN A 203 -41.99 75.45 27.55
CA GLN A 203 -42.95 75.96 28.54
C GLN A 203 -43.39 74.81 29.47
N CYS A 204 -43.18 74.93 30.78
CA CYS A 204 -43.44 73.86 31.74
C CYS A 204 -44.81 73.97 32.42
N LYS A 205 -45.42 72.82 32.74
CA LYS A 205 -46.62 72.73 33.57
C LYS A 205 -46.29 72.98 35.05
N GLU A 206 -47.34 73.21 35.85
CA GLU A 206 -47.21 73.55 37.27
C GLU A 206 -46.46 72.46 38.07
N ASN A 207 -45.61 72.89 39.02
CA ASN A 207 -44.69 72.04 39.81
C ASN A 207 -43.60 71.28 39.01
N VAL A 208 -43.48 71.50 37.70
CA VAL A 208 -42.45 70.91 36.82
C VAL A 208 -41.44 71.98 36.38
N ILE A 209 -40.15 71.62 36.37
CA ILE A 209 -39.02 72.51 36.03
C ILE A 209 -38.00 71.82 35.10
N GLY A 210 -37.09 72.61 34.52
CA GLY A 210 -36.02 72.16 33.62
C GLY A 210 -36.13 72.78 32.21
N ARG A 211 -35.07 72.68 31.37
CA ARG A 211 -35.15 73.14 29.96
C ARG A 211 -36.22 72.37 29.20
N GLN A 212 -36.34 71.09 29.51
CA GLN A 212 -37.22 70.13 28.84
C GLN A 212 -38.50 69.83 29.63
N CYS A 213 -38.68 70.47 30.81
CA CYS A 213 -39.81 70.23 31.72
C CYS A 213 -39.86 68.77 32.23
N ASP A 214 -38.73 68.31 32.74
CA ASP A 214 -38.39 66.93 33.02
C ASP A 214 -38.26 66.61 34.53
N LYS A 215 -38.41 67.59 35.44
CA LYS A 215 -38.11 67.42 36.89
C LYS A 215 -39.17 68.00 37.82
N CYS A 216 -39.47 67.32 38.93
CA CYS A 216 -40.35 67.83 40.00
C CYS A 216 -39.66 68.92 40.85
N MET A 217 -40.38 69.98 41.22
CA MET A 217 -39.84 71.12 42.00
C MET A 217 -39.27 70.74 43.38
N GLN A 218 -38.29 71.51 43.88
CA GLN A 218 -37.22 71.08 44.81
C GLN A 218 -37.61 70.64 46.25
N PHE A 219 -38.89 70.63 46.62
CA PHE A 219 -39.35 69.96 47.87
C PHE A 219 -39.64 68.45 47.66
N SER A 220 -39.21 67.90 46.53
CA SER A 220 -39.58 66.58 45.98
C SER A 220 -38.82 65.35 46.52
N HIS A 221 -37.94 65.49 47.52
CA HIS A 221 -37.20 64.34 48.08
C HIS A 221 -38.06 63.26 48.77
N LEU A 222 -39.37 63.47 48.88
CA LEU A 222 -40.35 62.48 49.33
C LEU A 222 -41.38 62.10 48.26
N THR A 223 -41.24 62.55 47.00
CA THR A 223 -42.26 62.36 45.94
C THR A 223 -41.70 61.91 44.58
N HIS A 224 -42.49 61.12 43.85
CA HIS A 224 -42.21 60.60 42.51
C HIS A 224 -43.49 60.60 41.65
N GLY A 225 -43.39 60.69 40.30
CA GLY A 225 -44.54 60.44 39.42
C GLY A 225 -44.58 61.17 38.05
N ILE A 226 -43.52 61.90 37.66
CA ILE A 226 -43.57 62.71 36.43
C ILE A 226 -43.75 61.87 35.15
N THR A 227 -43.23 60.64 35.12
CA THR A 227 -43.36 59.68 34.02
C THR A 227 -44.71 58.95 33.98
N THR A 228 -45.38 58.79 35.12
CA THR A 228 -46.62 58.00 35.27
C THR A 228 -47.91 58.82 35.18
N GLY A 229 -47.82 60.14 35.10
CA GLY A 229 -48.98 61.01 34.85
C GLY A 229 -48.72 62.52 34.86
N GLY A 230 -47.47 62.98 35.02
CA GLY A 230 -47.15 64.40 35.12
C GLY A 230 -47.46 65.04 36.48
N VAL A 231 -47.67 64.25 37.53
CA VAL A 231 -47.96 64.70 38.90
C VAL A 231 -47.08 63.95 39.90
N CYS A 232 -46.47 64.64 40.86
CA CYS A 232 -45.51 64.05 41.81
C CYS A 232 -46.20 63.66 43.15
N VAL A 233 -46.02 62.42 43.62
CA VAL A 233 -46.83 61.74 44.68
C VAL A 233 -45.94 61.04 45.74
N PRO A 234 -46.32 60.93 47.05
CA PRO A 234 -45.40 60.53 48.13
C PRO A 234 -44.91 59.06 48.25
N CYS A 235 -43.74 58.87 48.88
CA CYS A 235 -42.99 57.59 48.96
C CYS A 235 -43.52 56.50 49.92
N HIS A 236 -43.84 56.80 51.19
CA HIS A 236 -44.35 55.85 52.22
C HIS A 236 -43.56 54.53 52.46
N CYS A 237 -42.28 54.61 52.87
CA CYS A 237 -41.43 53.44 53.16
C CYS A 237 -41.63 52.83 54.59
N ASN A 238 -41.37 51.53 54.76
CA ASN A 238 -41.53 50.80 56.03
C ASN A 238 -40.34 51.04 56.99
N SER A 239 -40.63 51.44 58.24
CA SER A 239 -39.62 51.80 59.25
C SER A 239 -38.70 50.66 59.70
N PHE A 240 -39.14 49.39 59.63
CA PHE A 240 -38.35 48.24 60.06
C PHE A 240 -37.52 47.63 58.93
N GLY A 241 -38.07 47.61 57.71
CA GLY A 241 -37.43 46.97 56.56
C GLY A 241 -36.67 47.90 55.61
N SER A 242 -36.91 49.21 55.66
CA SER A 242 -36.14 50.21 54.90
C SER A 242 -34.91 50.70 55.68
N LYS A 243 -33.91 51.20 54.95
CA LYS A 243 -32.74 51.92 55.49
C LYS A 243 -33.01 53.41 55.68
N SER A 244 -34.01 53.94 54.98
CA SER A 244 -34.36 55.37 54.92
C SER A 244 -35.77 55.54 54.32
N PHE A 245 -36.33 56.76 54.38
CA PHE A 245 -37.70 57.06 53.97
C PHE A 245 -37.85 57.61 52.54
N ASP A 246 -36.73 57.84 51.84
CA ASP A 246 -36.68 58.18 50.43
C ASP A 246 -36.95 56.95 49.53
N CYS A 247 -37.52 57.22 48.36
CA CYS A 247 -37.76 56.25 47.30
C CYS A 247 -37.19 56.74 45.96
N ASP A 248 -37.00 55.83 45.03
CA ASP A 248 -36.44 56.12 43.70
C ASP A 248 -37.49 56.64 42.69
N GLU A 249 -37.06 56.82 41.45
CA GLU A 249 -37.89 57.23 40.31
C GLU A 249 -38.88 56.15 39.82
N THR A 250 -39.24 55.19 40.67
CA THR A 250 -40.39 54.29 40.50
C THR A 250 -41.29 54.20 41.75
N GLY A 251 -40.90 54.85 42.85
CA GLY A 251 -41.56 54.71 44.15
C GLY A 251 -41.04 53.53 44.99
N GLN A 252 -39.93 52.90 44.62
CA GLN A 252 -39.29 51.79 45.36
C GLN A 252 -38.37 52.33 46.46
N CYS A 253 -38.55 51.83 47.68
CA CYS A 253 -37.81 52.22 48.87
C CYS A 253 -36.47 51.47 49.00
N ARG A 254 -35.50 52.06 49.72
CA ARG A 254 -34.18 51.45 49.95
C ARG A 254 -34.23 50.41 51.08
N CYS A 255 -34.17 49.12 50.75
CA CYS A 255 -34.35 48.03 51.73
C CYS A 255 -33.07 47.62 52.50
N GLN A 256 -33.27 47.05 53.68
CA GLN A 256 -32.23 46.39 54.50
C GLN A 256 -31.80 45.05 53.86
N PRO A 257 -30.60 44.51 54.18
CA PRO A 257 -30.16 43.21 53.69
C PRO A 257 -31.17 42.11 54.04
N GLY A 258 -31.49 41.24 53.09
CA GLY A 258 -32.50 40.20 53.28
C GLY A 258 -33.96 40.67 53.22
N VAL A 259 -34.24 41.96 52.99
CA VAL A 259 -35.60 42.52 52.85
C VAL A 259 -35.86 42.91 51.39
N SER A 260 -37.11 42.79 50.93
CA SER A 260 -37.56 43.13 49.59
C SER A 260 -38.96 43.76 49.56
N GLY A 261 -39.50 44.03 48.37
CA GLY A 261 -40.80 44.65 48.15
C GLY A 261 -40.72 46.18 47.98
N PRO A 262 -41.72 46.81 47.32
CA PRO A 262 -41.68 48.23 46.96
C PRO A 262 -41.53 49.16 48.16
N LYS A 263 -42.10 48.77 49.31
CA LYS A 263 -42.00 49.52 50.57
C LYS A 263 -41.12 48.84 51.62
N CYS A 264 -40.36 47.81 51.24
CA CYS A 264 -39.51 46.99 52.11
C CYS A 264 -40.29 46.31 53.26
N ASP A 265 -41.31 45.54 52.89
CA ASP A 265 -42.35 45.02 53.80
C ASP A 265 -42.30 43.49 54.00
N ARG A 266 -41.34 42.79 53.39
CA ARG A 266 -41.24 41.33 53.36
C ARG A 266 -39.80 40.85 53.16
N CYS A 267 -39.50 39.59 53.47
CA CYS A 267 -38.16 39.05 53.18
C CYS A 267 -37.86 38.97 51.68
N ALA A 268 -36.57 39.00 51.33
CA ALA A 268 -36.05 38.64 50.02
C ALA A 268 -36.02 37.11 49.84
N ARG A 269 -35.95 36.63 48.60
CA ARG A 269 -35.77 35.19 48.33
C ARG A 269 -34.45 34.70 48.96
N GLY A 270 -34.52 33.54 49.62
CA GLY A 270 -33.40 32.99 50.40
C GLY A 270 -33.26 33.55 51.82
N PHE A 271 -34.23 34.35 52.28
CA PHE A 271 -34.32 34.86 53.65
C PHE A 271 -35.72 34.61 54.21
N PHE A 272 -35.80 34.37 55.52
CA PHE A 272 -37.04 34.09 56.25
C PHE A 272 -37.09 34.87 57.57
N ASN A 273 -38.25 34.85 58.24
CA ASN A 273 -38.45 35.45 59.56
C ASN A 273 -38.14 36.97 59.61
N PHE A 274 -39.09 37.79 59.15
CA PHE A 274 -39.01 39.26 59.16
C PHE A 274 -39.17 39.82 60.58
N GLN A 275 -38.13 40.49 61.08
CA GLN A 275 -38.07 41.08 62.43
C GLN A 275 -37.42 42.48 62.41
N GLU A 276 -37.33 43.11 63.58
CA GLU A 276 -36.62 44.38 63.75
C GLU A 276 -35.13 44.23 63.42
N GLY A 277 -34.70 44.79 62.27
CA GLY A 277 -33.35 44.61 61.71
C GLY A 277 -33.26 43.71 60.46
N GLY A 278 -34.38 43.22 59.93
CA GLY A 278 -34.44 42.56 58.61
C GLY A 278 -34.90 41.11 58.65
N CYS A 279 -34.26 40.24 57.85
CA CYS A 279 -34.58 38.81 57.76
C CYS A 279 -33.34 37.92 57.89
N THR A 280 -33.56 36.68 58.34
CA THR A 280 -32.51 35.67 58.56
C THR A 280 -32.23 34.89 57.27
N PRO A 281 -30.97 34.65 56.87
CA PRO A 281 -30.65 33.84 55.68
C PRO A 281 -30.97 32.35 55.87
N CYS A 282 -31.48 31.71 54.82
CA CYS A 282 -31.81 30.27 54.82
C CYS A 282 -30.59 29.38 54.59
N GLN A 283 -30.54 28.21 55.26
CA GLN A 283 -29.44 27.25 55.19
C GLN A 283 -29.66 26.16 54.12
N CYS A 284 -30.07 26.58 52.92
CA CYS A 284 -30.58 25.71 51.86
C CYS A 284 -29.66 25.68 50.61
N SER A 285 -28.35 25.50 50.83
CA SER A 285 -27.29 25.65 49.82
C SER A 285 -27.51 24.83 48.54
N HIS A 286 -28.04 23.61 48.67
CA HIS A 286 -28.26 22.68 47.56
C HIS A 286 -29.48 23.01 46.69
N VAL A 287 -30.24 24.06 47.03
CA VAL A 287 -31.39 24.59 46.28
C VAL A 287 -31.30 26.12 46.10
N GLY A 288 -30.08 26.66 46.00
CA GLY A 288 -29.85 28.10 45.79
C GLY A 288 -30.28 28.97 46.97
N ASN A 289 -30.25 28.41 48.18
CA ASN A 289 -30.84 28.95 49.42
C ASN A 289 -32.37 29.11 49.40
N ASN A 290 -33.08 28.55 48.42
CA ASN A 290 -34.54 28.65 48.31
C ASN A 290 -35.26 27.94 49.47
N CYS A 291 -36.21 28.64 50.09
CA CYS A 291 -36.85 28.25 51.35
C CYS A 291 -38.24 28.90 51.49
N ASP A 292 -39.09 28.36 52.36
CA ASP A 292 -40.29 29.07 52.82
C ASP A 292 -39.93 30.27 53.70
N ALA A 293 -40.56 31.41 53.45
CA ALA A 293 -40.22 32.71 54.04
C ALA A 293 -40.64 32.87 55.51
N ASN A 294 -41.40 31.92 56.07
CA ASN A 294 -41.86 31.95 57.46
C ASN A 294 -41.15 30.91 58.32
N THR A 295 -40.98 29.70 57.79
CA THR A 295 -40.43 28.54 58.51
C THR A 295 -38.96 28.28 58.24
N GLY A 296 -38.41 28.78 57.12
CA GLY A 296 -37.03 28.52 56.69
C GLY A 296 -36.78 27.12 56.11
N GLN A 297 -37.81 26.28 55.98
CA GLN A 297 -37.66 24.94 55.40
C GLN A 297 -37.31 25.02 53.90
N CYS A 298 -36.37 24.18 53.45
CA CYS A 298 -35.90 24.18 52.07
C CYS A 298 -36.99 23.68 51.10
N ILE A 299 -37.17 24.37 49.97
CA ILE A 299 -38.16 23.99 48.96
C ILE A 299 -37.47 23.14 47.89
N CYS A 300 -37.72 21.83 47.92
CA CYS A 300 -37.04 20.86 47.08
C CYS A 300 -37.52 20.85 45.61
N PRO A 301 -36.59 20.86 44.63
CA PRO A 301 -36.89 20.56 43.23
C PRO A 301 -37.46 19.14 43.03
N PRO A 302 -38.13 18.88 41.89
CA PRO A 302 -38.68 17.56 41.57
C PRO A 302 -37.66 16.43 41.71
N ASN A 303 -38.11 15.27 42.20
CA ASN A 303 -37.32 14.05 42.36
C ASN A 303 -36.06 14.18 43.24
N THR A 304 -35.99 15.19 44.11
CA THR A 304 -34.97 15.29 45.17
C THR A 304 -35.56 14.93 46.54
N ILE A 305 -34.72 14.47 47.48
CA ILE A 305 -35.12 14.01 48.82
C ILE A 305 -34.14 14.49 49.89
N GLY A 306 -34.61 14.47 51.15
CA GLY A 306 -33.86 14.91 52.34
C GLY A 306 -34.17 16.36 52.73
N GLU A 307 -33.97 16.70 54.01
CA GLU A 307 -34.28 18.04 54.58
C GLU A 307 -33.56 19.20 53.90
N ARG A 308 -32.49 18.92 53.15
CA ARG A 308 -31.70 19.89 52.36
C ARG A 308 -31.79 19.66 50.86
N CYS A 309 -32.63 18.71 50.42
CA CYS A 309 -32.82 18.34 49.02
C CYS A 309 -31.52 17.94 48.31
N ASP A 310 -30.55 17.41 49.07
CA ASP A 310 -29.16 17.18 48.68
C ASP A 310 -28.93 15.86 47.91
N ARG A 311 -30.00 15.06 47.74
CA ARG A 311 -29.95 13.71 47.16
C ARG A 311 -31.08 13.50 46.15
N CYS A 312 -30.83 12.71 45.12
CA CYS A 312 -31.89 12.23 44.23
C CYS A 312 -32.79 11.19 44.92
N ALA A 313 -34.05 11.16 44.52
CA ALA A 313 -34.97 10.06 44.81
C ALA A 313 -34.46 8.73 44.20
N PRO A 314 -34.92 7.56 44.68
CA PRO A 314 -34.61 6.29 44.04
C PRO A 314 -34.98 6.27 42.56
N ASN A 315 -34.19 5.57 41.75
CA ASN A 315 -34.30 5.49 40.28
C ASN A 315 -34.09 6.83 39.56
N HIS A 316 -33.42 7.79 40.20
CA HIS A 316 -33.06 9.09 39.61
C HIS A 316 -31.56 9.39 39.78
N TRP A 317 -31.05 10.34 38.98
CA TRP A 317 -29.64 10.73 38.91
C TRP A 317 -29.46 12.20 38.47
N GLY A 318 -28.21 12.68 38.48
CA GLY A 318 -27.83 13.96 37.89
C GLY A 318 -28.49 15.15 38.59
N HIS A 319 -28.17 15.32 39.87
CA HIS A 319 -28.69 16.39 40.73
C HIS A 319 -28.38 17.78 40.16
N ASP A 320 -29.44 18.56 39.92
CA ASP A 320 -29.37 19.97 39.54
C ASP A 320 -30.19 20.85 40.51
N ILE A 321 -29.61 22.01 40.80
CA ILE A 321 -30.09 23.00 41.78
C ILE A 321 -31.45 23.63 41.42
N THR A 322 -31.86 23.56 40.15
CA THR A 322 -33.06 24.24 39.62
C THR A 322 -34.11 23.26 39.09
N THR A 323 -33.68 22.18 38.44
CA THR A 323 -34.53 21.20 37.75
C THR A 323 -34.66 19.87 38.50
N GLY A 324 -33.85 19.65 39.55
CA GLY A 324 -33.92 18.46 40.39
C GLY A 324 -33.14 17.28 39.81
N CYS A 325 -33.70 16.07 39.91
CA CYS A 325 -33.05 14.87 39.37
C CYS A 325 -33.82 14.24 38.20
N LYS A 326 -33.07 13.73 37.23
CA LYS A 326 -33.58 13.05 36.04
C LYS A 326 -33.86 11.58 36.35
N GLU A 327 -34.93 11.04 35.78
CA GLU A 327 -35.23 9.60 35.89
C GLU A 327 -34.16 8.77 35.15
N CYS A 328 -33.79 7.62 35.71
CA CYS A 328 -32.86 6.69 35.08
C CYS A 328 -33.47 6.00 33.84
N GLY A 329 -34.72 5.55 33.93
CA GLY A 329 -35.39 4.82 32.85
C GLY A 329 -34.76 3.48 32.49
N CYS A 330 -34.11 2.81 33.46
CA CYS A 330 -33.48 1.50 33.27
C CYS A 330 -34.49 0.42 32.88
N ASN A 331 -34.13 -0.47 31.96
CA ASN A 331 -35.03 -1.52 31.51
C ASN A 331 -35.25 -2.61 32.58
N ALA A 332 -36.51 -2.88 32.95
CA ALA A 332 -36.85 -3.84 33.99
C ALA A 332 -36.41 -5.29 33.71
N ILE A 333 -36.19 -5.66 32.45
CA ILE A 333 -35.71 -6.98 32.03
C ILE A 333 -34.19 -6.98 31.87
N GLY A 334 -33.65 -6.02 31.12
CA GLY A 334 -32.23 -5.97 30.76
C GLY A 334 -31.29 -5.42 31.83
N SER A 335 -31.78 -4.65 32.80
CA SER A 335 -30.97 -4.13 33.90
C SER A 335 -30.95 -5.07 35.12
N VAL A 336 -29.89 -4.96 35.92
CA VAL A 336 -29.76 -5.63 37.22
C VAL A 336 -30.61 -4.93 38.29
N THR A 337 -30.67 -3.60 38.27
CA THR A 337 -31.55 -2.79 39.13
C THR A 337 -32.17 -1.62 38.35
N GLN A 338 -33.16 -0.94 38.95
CA GLN A 338 -33.77 0.28 38.39
C GLN A 338 -32.99 1.56 38.74
N GLN A 339 -32.01 1.48 39.65
CA GLN A 339 -31.11 2.58 39.97
C GLN A 339 -29.90 2.57 39.04
N CYS A 340 -29.76 3.64 38.26
CA CYS A 340 -28.58 3.94 37.47
C CYS A 340 -27.48 4.61 38.30
N ASN A 341 -26.29 4.76 37.72
CA ASN A 341 -25.19 5.53 38.30
C ASN A 341 -25.63 6.99 38.55
N VAL A 342 -25.49 7.45 39.81
CA VAL A 342 -25.96 8.77 40.26
C VAL A 342 -25.32 9.96 39.53
N ASN A 343 -24.14 9.77 38.94
CA ASN A 343 -23.38 10.82 38.25
C ASN A 343 -23.52 10.72 36.71
N THR A 344 -23.56 9.51 36.15
CA THR A 344 -23.52 9.30 34.68
C THR A 344 -24.85 8.88 34.05
N GLY A 345 -25.84 8.47 34.84
CA GLY A 345 -27.14 8.01 34.33
C GLY A 345 -27.14 6.60 33.74
N CYS A 346 -25.98 5.97 33.57
CA CYS A 346 -25.88 4.63 32.98
C CYS A 346 -26.44 3.55 33.92
N CYS A 347 -27.28 2.68 33.39
CA CYS A 347 -27.85 1.52 34.08
C CYS A 347 -26.88 0.32 34.07
N SER A 348 -26.89 -0.49 35.12
CA SER A 348 -26.11 -1.74 35.17
C SER A 348 -26.85 -2.84 34.42
N CYS A 349 -26.31 -3.27 33.26
CA CYS A 349 -26.94 -4.28 32.41
C CYS A 349 -26.59 -5.71 32.78
N ARG A 350 -27.48 -6.65 32.47
CA ARG A 350 -27.25 -8.10 32.52
C ARG A 350 -26.46 -8.55 31.29
N ASP A 351 -25.83 -9.72 31.36
CA ASP A 351 -24.77 -10.13 30.42
C ASP A 351 -25.13 -10.15 28.92
N SER A 352 -26.40 -10.37 28.57
CA SER A 352 -26.92 -10.39 27.19
C SER A 352 -27.44 -9.04 26.67
N PHE A 353 -27.38 -7.98 27.49
CA PHE A 353 -27.99 -6.67 27.20
C PHE A 353 -26.94 -5.56 27.13
N ARG A 354 -27.26 -4.45 26.44
CA ARG A 354 -26.41 -3.25 26.31
C ARG A 354 -27.25 -1.97 26.17
N GLY A 355 -26.56 -0.84 25.98
CA GLY A 355 -27.16 0.50 25.90
C GLY A 355 -27.25 1.15 27.27
N GLU A 356 -27.33 2.48 27.33
CA GLU A 356 -27.34 3.23 28.60
C GLU A 356 -28.48 2.81 29.54
N LYS A 357 -29.58 2.31 28.99
CA LYS A 357 -30.77 1.83 29.69
C LYS A 357 -30.96 0.32 29.67
N CYS A 358 -30.05 -0.44 29.08
CA CYS A 358 -30.14 -1.91 28.95
C CYS A 358 -31.36 -2.40 28.15
N ASP A 359 -31.81 -1.59 27.20
CA ASP A 359 -32.96 -1.80 26.31
C ASP A 359 -32.57 -2.36 24.92
N GLU A 360 -31.28 -2.60 24.68
CA GLU A 360 -30.78 -3.36 23.52
C GLU A 360 -30.23 -4.73 23.93
N CYS A 361 -30.24 -5.68 22.99
CA CYS A 361 -29.41 -6.88 23.09
C CYS A 361 -27.94 -6.55 22.76
N LYS A 362 -27.02 -7.22 23.46
CA LYS A 362 -25.58 -7.12 23.24
C LYS A 362 -25.19 -7.77 21.91
N ILE A 363 -24.02 -7.40 21.35
CA ILE A 363 -23.46 -8.12 20.20
C ILE A 363 -23.35 -9.62 20.51
N GLY A 364 -23.72 -10.46 19.55
CA GLY A 364 -23.94 -11.90 19.76
C GLY A 364 -25.35 -12.30 20.18
N TYR A 365 -26.29 -11.35 20.35
CA TYR A 365 -27.66 -11.63 20.76
C TYR A 365 -28.69 -10.84 19.95
N ARG A 366 -29.88 -11.41 19.75
CA ARG A 366 -30.99 -10.86 18.96
C ARG A 366 -32.34 -10.98 19.66
N ASP A 367 -33.35 -10.28 19.14
CA ASP A 367 -34.75 -10.37 19.59
C ASP A 367 -34.96 -9.98 21.07
N PHE A 368 -34.73 -8.69 21.35
CA PHE A 368 -35.13 -8.05 22.61
C PHE A 368 -36.66 -8.23 22.84
N PRO A 369 -37.13 -8.58 24.05
CA PRO A 369 -36.39 -8.63 25.32
C PRO A 369 -35.79 -10.01 25.68
N GLN A 370 -35.88 -11.01 24.80
CA GLN A 370 -35.38 -12.36 25.11
C GLN A 370 -33.86 -12.45 24.95
N CYS A 371 -33.29 -11.70 24.00
CA CYS A 371 -31.85 -11.69 23.70
C CYS A 371 -31.29 -13.11 23.52
N ILE A 372 -31.77 -13.77 22.46
CA ILE A 372 -31.39 -15.11 22.02
C ILE A 372 -30.00 -15.05 21.38
N GLN A 373 -29.11 -15.99 21.71
CA GLN A 373 -27.75 -16.00 21.19
C GLN A 373 -27.70 -16.27 19.67
N CYS A 374 -26.73 -15.65 19.00
CA CYS A 374 -26.37 -15.89 17.61
C CYS A 374 -25.27 -16.95 17.54
N GLU A 375 -25.49 -18.02 16.77
CA GLU A 375 -24.53 -19.13 16.59
C GLU A 375 -23.52 -18.86 15.45
N CYS A 376 -23.22 -17.60 15.18
CA CYS A 376 -22.40 -17.16 14.05
C CYS A 376 -20.91 -17.52 14.24
N SER A 377 -20.35 -18.23 13.26
CA SER A 377 -18.92 -18.54 13.19
C SER A 377 -18.11 -17.26 12.93
N ALA A 378 -17.25 -16.88 13.87
CA ALA A 378 -16.36 -15.72 13.73
C ALA A 378 -15.30 -15.88 12.63
N ALA A 379 -15.03 -17.11 12.17
CA ALA A 379 -14.15 -17.35 11.04
C ALA A 379 -14.80 -16.95 9.71
N GLY A 380 -16.11 -17.20 9.57
CA GLY A 380 -16.84 -17.04 8.31
C GLY A 380 -17.82 -15.88 8.24
N SER A 381 -18.13 -15.24 9.36
CA SER A 381 -19.00 -14.06 9.42
C SER A 381 -18.24 -12.78 9.05
N ASP A 382 -18.95 -11.79 8.53
CA ASP A 382 -18.42 -10.48 8.13
C ASP A 382 -17.78 -9.76 9.34
N SER A 383 -16.54 -9.30 9.20
CA SER A 383 -15.79 -8.62 10.25
C SER A 383 -16.47 -7.35 10.75
N GLN A 384 -17.29 -6.67 9.94
CA GLN A 384 -18.09 -5.52 10.37
C GLN A 384 -19.24 -5.90 11.32
N THR A 385 -19.62 -7.18 11.34
CA THR A 385 -20.66 -7.73 12.24
C THR A 385 -20.09 -8.48 13.45
N CYS A 386 -18.75 -8.55 13.56
CA CYS A 386 -18.04 -9.33 14.58
C CYS A 386 -17.23 -8.47 15.54
N ASP A 387 -17.39 -8.74 16.84
CA ASP A 387 -16.41 -8.40 17.86
C ASP A 387 -15.33 -9.48 17.87
N LEU A 388 -14.21 -9.22 17.19
CA LEU A 388 -13.10 -10.18 17.03
C LEU A 388 -12.29 -10.38 18.32
N GLU A 389 -12.22 -9.40 19.22
CA GLU A 389 -11.57 -9.56 20.53
C GLU A 389 -12.35 -10.53 21.42
N ARG A 390 -13.69 -10.54 21.29
CA ARG A 390 -14.58 -11.42 22.05
C ARG A 390 -14.92 -12.72 21.32
N GLY A 391 -14.64 -12.81 20.02
CA GLY A 391 -14.99 -13.95 19.17
C GLY A 391 -16.49 -14.09 18.91
N VAL A 392 -17.24 -12.98 18.89
CA VAL A 392 -18.72 -12.98 18.89
C VAL A 392 -19.29 -12.10 17.78
N CYS A 393 -20.18 -12.66 16.95
CA CYS A 393 -20.78 -11.94 15.82
C CYS A 393 -22.31 -11.79 15.93
N ALA A 394 -22.82 -10.70 15.36
CA ALA A 394 -24.25 -10.42 15.29
C ALA A 394 -24.95 -11.21 14.17
N CYS A 395 -26.19 -11.61 14.44
CA CYS A 395 -27.11 -12.07 13.40
C CYS A 395 -27.47 -10.90 12.46
N ALA A 396 -27.58 -11.16 11.16
CA ALA A 396 -28.03 -10.20 10.16
C ALA A 396 -29.53 -9.88 10.30
N ASP A 397 -30.33 -10.85 10.78
CA ASP A 397 -31.77 -10.73 10.92
C ASP A 397 -32.35 -11.49 12.14
N ARG A 398 -33.67 -11.36 12.34
CA ARG A 398 -34.44 -12.00 13.42
C ARG A 398 -34.69 -13.50 13.22
N THR A 399 -34.23 -14.11 12.12
CA THR A 399 -34.28 -15.57 11.96
C THR A 399 -33.13 -16.25 12.70
N GLY A 400 -32.01 -15.53 12.86
CA GLY A 400 -30.74 -16.08 13.37
C GLY A 400 -29.63 -16.14 12.32
N LYS A 401 -29.96 -15.88 11.06
CA LYS A 401 -29.02 -15.96 9.95
C LYS A 401 -27.89 -14.93 10.12
N CYS A 402 -26.65 -15.37 9.87
CA CYS A 402 -25.45 -14.55 9.97
C CYS A 402 -25.09 -13.89 8.61
N SER A 403 -24.35 -12.78 8.65
CA SER A 403 -23.75 -12.16 7.45
C SER A 403 -22.43 -12.86 7.13
N CYS A 404 -22.33 -13.57 6.00
CA CYS A 404 -21.13 -14.35 5.66
C CYS A 404 -20.15 -13.59 4.76
N LYS A 405 -18.84 -13.85 4.94
CA LYS A 405 -17.76 -13.43 4.04
C LYS A 405 -17.93 -14.04 2.64
N GLU A 406 -17.25 -13.48 1.64
CA GLU A 406 -17.51 -13.76 0.22
C GLU A 406 -17.48 -15.26 -0.15
N ASN A 407 -16.51 -16.04 0.35
CA ASN A 407 -16.36 -17.45 0.01
C ASN A 407 -17.06 -18.40 1.01
N VAL A 408 -17.98 -17.89 1.85
CA VAL A 408 -18.61 -18.63 2.95
C VAL A 408 -20.12 -18.70 2.81
N GLU A 409 -20.71 -19.81 3.25
CA GLU A 409 -22.13 -20.09 3.26
C GLU A 409 -22.58 -20.81 4.56
N GLY A 410 -23.86 -21.18 4.63
CA GLY A 410 -24.53 -21.72 5.81
C GLY A 410 -25.51 -20.74 6.44
N HIS A 411 -26.22 -21.17 7.49
CA HIS A 411 -27.00 -20.26 8.35
C HIS A 411 -26.08 -19.51 9.32
N ASN A 412 -25.05 -20.22 9.81
CA ASN A 412 -24.12 -19.80 10.84
C ASN A 412 -22.77 -19.32 10.25
N CYS A 413 -22.65 -19.22 8.92
CA CYS A 413 -21.40 -18.94 8.19
C CYS A 413 -20.26 -19.92 8.54
N ASP A 414 -20.64 -21.19 8.70
CA ASP A 414 -19.85 -22.29 9.22
C ASP A 414 -19.22 -23.19 8.15
N ARG A 415 -19.51 -22.94 6.86
CA ARG A 415 -19.06 -23.77 5.74
C ARG A 415 -18.51 -22.94 4.58
N CYS A 416 -17.42 -23.41 3.96
CA CYS A 416 -16.93 -22.86 2.69
C CYS A 416 -17.91 -23.15 1.54
N LYS A 417 -17.95 -22.28 0.54
CA LYS A 417 -18.67 -22.55 -0.71
C LYS A 417 -17.97 -23.64 -1.53
N SER A 418 -18.68 -24.21 -2.52
CA SER A 418 -18.05 -25.06 -3.55
C SER A 418 -16.80 -24.40 -4.12
N ASP A 419 -15.80 -25.22 -4.45
CA ASP A 419 -14.51 -24.81 -5.00
C ASP A 419 -13.70 -23.86 -4.08
N THR A 420 -14.01 -23.85 -2.77
CA THR A 420 -13.29 -23.08 -1.73
C THR A 420 -13.07 -23.89 -0.44
N PHE A 421 -12.02 -23.57 0.31
CA PHE A 421 -11.55 -24.35 1.47
C PHE A 421 -10.92 -23.46 2.58
N GLY A 422 -10.61 -24.06 3.74
CA GLY A 422 -9.74 -23.44 4.75
C GLY A 422 -10.37 -22.29 5.53
N LEU A 423 -11.58 -22.49 6.07
CA LEU A 423 -12.35 -21.49 6.83
C LEU A 423 -11.53 -20.91 8.00
N SER A 424 -11.19 -19.62 7.93
CA SER A 424 -10.26 -18.97 8.86
C SER A 424 -10.65 -17.52 9.21
N VAL A 425 -10.49 -17.16 10.49
CA VAL A 425 -10.65 -15.77 10.97
C VAL A 425 -9.67 -14.83 10.25
N LYS A 426 -8.42 -15.27 10.06
CA LYS A 426 -7.36 -14.49 9.39
C LYS A 426 -7.63 -14.26 7.90
N ASN A 427 -8.47 -15.08 7.26
CA ASN A 427 -8.81 -14.94 5.85
C ASN A 427 -9.92 -13.88 5.67
N PRO A 428 -9.72 -12.79 4.90
CA PRO A 428 -10.72 -11.74 4.71
C PRO A 428 -11.94 -12.22 3.91
N LEU A 429 -11.77 -13.20 3.02
CA LEU A 429 -12.85 -13.84 2.26
C LEU A 429 -13.46 -15.05 3.00
N GLY A 430 -12.87 -15.43 4.13
CA GLY A 430 -13.29 -16.52 5.01
C GLY A 430 -12.71 -17.87 4.61
N CYS A 431 -12.88 -18.23 3.32
CA CYS A 431 -12.25 -19.40 2.70
C CYS A 431 -11.44 -18.97 1.47
N SER A 432 -10.38 -19.70 1.14
CA SER A 432 -9.60 -19.51 -0.10
C SER A 432 -10.17 -20.35 -1.24
N LYS A 433 -10.06 -19.86 -2.48
CA LYS A 433 -10.43 -20.65 -3.67
C LYS A 433 -9.41 -21.77 -3.91
N CYS A 434 -9.91 -22.94 -4.31
CA CYS A 434 -9.07 -24.04 -4.79
C CYS A 434 -8.31 -23.59 -6.04
N TYR A 435 -6.99 -23.74 -6.04
CA TYR A 435 -6.13 -23.32 -7.15
C TYR A 435 -5.66 -24.53 -7.94
N CYS A 436 -5.09 -25.53 -7.25
CA CYS A 436 -4.67 -26.82 -7.80
C CYS A 436 -3.89 -26.74 -9.14
N TYR A 437 -3.09 -25.68 -9.36
CA TYR A 437 -2.42 -25.33 -10.63
C TYR A 437 -3.30 -25.39 -11.90
N GLY A 438 -4.62 -25.19 -11.75
CA GLY A 438 -5.62 -25.26 -12.83
C GLY A 438 -6.03 -26.68 -13.25
N LEU A 439 -5.56 -27.72 -12.56
CA LEU A 439 -5.81 -29.13 -12.91
C LEU A 439 -7.17 -29.66 -12.43
N THR A 440 -7.69 -29.10 -11.34
CA THR A 440 -9.01 -29.39 -10.76
C THR A 440 -9.51 -28.17 -9.98
N TYR A 441 -10.81 -28.10 -9.70
CA TYR A 441 -11.40 -27.11 -8.79
C TYR A 441 -11.87 -27.73 -7.46
N SER A 442 -11.80 -29.06 -7.34
CA SER A 442 -12.13 -29.79 -6.11
C SER A 442 -10.92 -29.90 -5.20
N CYS A 443 -11.02 -29.30 -4.01
CA CYS A 443 -10.03 -29.40 -2.95
C CYS A 443 -10.66 -29.30 -1.55
N THR A 444 -9.89 -29.66 -0.54
CA THR A 444 -10.24 -29.55 0.89
C THR A 444 -9.10 -28.86 1.66
N GLU A 445 -9.30 -28.53 2.94
CA GLU A 445 -8.16 -28.16 3.80
C GLU A 445 -7.35 -29.42 4.15
N ALA A 446 -6.04 -29.39 3.98
CA ALA A 446 -5.16 -30.48 4.38
C ALA A 446 -5.24 -30.73 5.90
N GLN A 447 -5.28 -32.01 6.29
CA GLN A 447 -5.37 -32.44 7.68
C GLN A 447 -4.08 -33.15 8.11
N GLY A 448 -3.79 -33.16 9.42
CA GLY A 448 -2.54 -33.75 9.94
C GLY A 448 -1.30 -32.88 9.73
N LEU A 449 -1.46 -31.62 9.33
CA LEU A 449 -0.35 -30.67 9.18
C LEU A 449 -0.25 -29.71 10.37
N ILE A 450 0.98 -29.43 10.79
CA ILE A 450 1.35 -28.44 11.81
C ILE A 450 2.24 -27.35 11.21
N ARG A 451 2.26 -26.18 11.86
CA ARG A 451 3.17 -25.08 11.52
C ARG A 451 4.54 -25.32 12.17
N MET A 452 5.57 -25.31 11.34
CA MET A 452 6.98 -25.55 11.70
C MET A 452 7.87 -24.37 11.28
N TRP A 453 8.96 -24.16 12.01
CA TRP A 453 9.80 -22.97 11.90
C TRP A 453 11.09 -23.26 11.13
N LEU A 454 11.17 -22.82 9.88
CA LEU A 454 12.39 -22.84 9.08
C LEU A 454 13.28 -21.67 9.51
N THR A 455 14.41 -21.95 10.18
CA THR A 455 15.32 -20.94 10.75
C THR A 455 16.71 -20.96 10.10
N LEU A 456 17.60 -20.06 10.53
CA LEU A 456 19.03 -20.18 10.26
C LEU A 456 19.65 -21.36 11.03
N ARG A 457 20.54 -22.11 10.37
CA ARG A 457 21.39 -23.13 11.04
C ARG A 457 22.43 -22.44 11.94
N PRO A 458 22.88 -23.02 13.06
CA PRO A 458 23.80 -22.37 14.01
C PRO A 458 25.13 -21.86 13.39
N GLU A 459 25.56 -22.47 12.28
CA GLU A 459 26.79 -22.14 11.56
C GLU A 459 26.62 -20.92 10.62
N GLN A 460 25.38 -20.55 10.27
CA GLN A 460 25.03 -19.50 9.31
C GLN A 460 25.12 -18.09 9.93
N THR A 461 26.24 -17.79 10.58
CA THR A 461 26.51 -16.53 11.30
C THR A 461 26.77 -15.32 10.38
N VAL A 462 26.98 -15.55 9.08
CA VAL A 462 27.28 -14.49 8.08
C VAL A 462 26.39 -14.67 6.85
N LEU A 463 25.39 -13.81 6.72
CA LEU A 463 24.54 -13.72 5.52
C LEU A 463 25.22 -12.93 4.40
N PRO A 464 25.00 -13.31 3.13
CA PRO A 464 25.39 -12.49 1.99
C PRO A 464 24.52 -11.23 1.86
N LEU A 465 25.16 -10.14 1.43
CA LEU A 465 24.52 -8.93 0.96
C LEU A 465 24.52 -8.90 -0.57
N VAL A 466 23.43 -8.40 -1.14
CA VAL A 466 23.24 -8.26 -2.59
C VAL A 466 22.63 -6.91 -2.95
N ASP A 467 22.84 -6.47 -4.19
CA ASP A 467 22.08 -5.38 -4.79
C ASP A 467 20.61 -5.81 -5.07
N LYS A 468 19.73 -4.84 -5.38
CA LYS A 468 18.30 -5.10 -5.70
C LYS A 468 18.08 -6.17 -6.78
N SER A 469 18.95 -6.24 -7.79
CA SER A 469 18.83 -7.19 -8.91
C SER A 469 19.49 -8.55 -8.66
N ASN A 470 20.11 -8.75 -7.48
CA ASN A 470 20.85 -9.98 -7.12
C ASN A 470 21.90 -10.37 -8.16
N THR A 471 22.64 -9.39 -8.70
CA THR A 471 23.73 -9.59 -9.65
C THR A 471 25.12 -9.54 -8.98
N VAL A 472 25.22 -8.90 -7.81
CA VAL A 472 26.48 -8.73 -7.07
C VAL A 472 26.34 -9.25 -5.64
N GLU A 473 26.88 -10.43 -5.33
CA GLU A 473 26.95 -10.96 -3.96
C GLU A 473 28.24 -10.55 -3.25
N ARG A 474 28.14 -10.08 -1.99
CA ARG A 474 29.27 -9.73 -1.11
C ARG A 474 29.04 -10.22 0.32
N ARG A 475 30.14 -10.46 1.04
CA ARG A 475 30.17 -10.75 2.50
C ARG A 475 31.15 -9.82 3.25
N THR A 476 31.78 -8.90 2.54
CA THR A 476 32.64 -7.85 3.08
C THR A 476 31.83 -6.86 3.92
N GLY A 477 32.32 -6.53 5.12
CA GLY A 477 31.60 -5.67 6.06
C GLY A 477 30.52 -6.35 6.90
N VAL A 478 30.28 -7.65 6.73
CA VAL A 478 29.34 -8.43 7.55
C VAL A 478 30.06 -9.11 8.73
N SER A 479 29.45 -9.10 9.91
CA SER A 479 29.95 -9.75 11.14
C SER A 479 28.80 -10.31 11.99
N PHE A 480 29.13 -11.08 13.03
CA PHE A 480 28.17 -11.67 13.97
C PHE A 480 28.44 -11.20 15.40
N GLN A 481 27.40 -10.77 16.11
CA GLN A 481 27.40 -10.52 17.55
C GLN A 481 26.10 -11.10 18.10
N HIS A 482 26.16 -12.35 18.58
CA HIS A 482 24.98 -13.11 18.99
C HIS A 482 24.00 -12.28 19.86
N PRO A 483 22.69 -12.21 19.50
CA PRO A 483 21.99 -13.01 18.50
C PRO A 483 21.92 -12.40 17.08
N GLU A 484 22.67 -11.32 16.79
CA GLU A 484 22.50 -10.49 15.59
C GLU A 484 23.60 -10.66 14.53
N ILE A 485 23.23 -10.54 13.26
CA ILE A 485 24.12 -10.42 12.10
C ILE A 485 24.16 -8.94 11.68
N LEU A 486 25.35 -8.35 11.57
CA LEU A 486 25.57 -6.92 11.42
C LEU A 486 26.28 -6.58 10.11
N ALA A 487 25.84 -5.54 9.42
CA ALA A 487 26.48 -4.96 8.24
C ALA A 487 27.01 -3.56 8.57
N TYR A 488 28.33 -3.35 8.47
CA TYR A 488 28.97 -2.05 8.59
C TYR A 488 28.94 -1.30 7.25
N ALA A 489 28.24 -0.17 7.22
CA ALA A 489 27.88 0.50 5.98
C ALA A 489 29.10 1.07 5.22
N ASP A 490 30.13 1.52 5.92
CA ASP A 490 31.40 2.00 5.35
C ASP A 490 32.17 0.89 4.61
N LEU A 491 32.18 -0.32 5.16
CA LEU A 491 32.80 -1.49 4.54
C LEU A 491 31.97 -2.08 3.40
N VAL A 492 30.64 -1.99 3.48
CA VAL A 492 29.72 -2.47 2.43
C VAL A 492 29.70 -1.52 1.23
N THR A 493 29.55 -0.21 1.46
CA THR A 493 29.42 0.80 0.39
C THR A 493 30.67 0.95 -0.48
N ALA A 494 31.83 0.50 -0.01
CA ALA A 494 33.03 0.33 -0.83
C ALA A 494 32.90 -0.78 -1.91
N THR A 495 31.83 -1.60 -1.87
CA THR A 495 31.65 -2.79 -2.74
C THR A 495 30.23 -2.97 -3.32
N LEU A 496 29.21 -2.33 -2.73
CA LEU A 496 27.80 -2.37 -3.13
C LEU A 496 27.17 -0.99 -2.98
N SER A 497 26.45 -0.52 -4.00
CA SER A 497 25.62 0.69 -3.91
C SER A 497 24.32 0.42 -3.15
N GLU A 498 23.81 1.42 -2.43
CA GLU A 498 22.42 1.38 -1.93
C GLU A 498 21.41 1.47 -3.08
N PRO A 499 20.26 0.76 -3.02
CA PRO A 499 19.83 -0.15 -1.95
C PRO A 499 20.49 -1.53 -2.02
N TYR A 500 20.82 -2.08 -0.85
CA TYR A 500 21.30 -3.46 -0.70
C TYR A 500 20.50 -4.25 0.35
N TYR A 501 20.50 -5.57 0.19
CA TYR A 501 19.60 -6.51 0.87
C TYR A 501 20.36 -7.71 1.44
N TRP A 502 19.89 -8.22 2.58
CA TRP A 502 20.22 -9.54 3.11
C TRP A 502 19.59 -10.61 2.22
N LYS A 503 20.38 -11.52 1.65
CA LYS A 503 19.89 -12.67 0.90
C LYS A 503 19.81 -13.89 1.81
N LEU A 504 18.62 -14.48 1.95
CA LEU A 504 18.44 -15.67 2.79
C LEU A 504 19.14 -16.89 2.16
N PRO A 505 19.61 -17.87 2.97
CA PRO A 505 20.34 -19.03 2.45
C PRO A 505 19.43 -20.08 1.78
N GLU A 506 20.06 -21.08 1.18
CA GLU A 506 19.46 -22.16 0.39
C GLU A 506 18.21 -22.82 1.00
N GLN A 507 18.09 -22.96 2.34
CA GLN A 507 16.94 -23.63 2.92
C GLN A 507 15.62 -22.84 2.74
N PHE A 508 15.69 -21.55 2.41
CA PHE A 508 14.54 -20.68 2.06
C PHE A 508 14.29 -20.61 0.54
N THR A 509 14.73 -21.63 -0.22
CA THR A 509 14.58 -21.71 -1.70
C THR A 509 14.01 -23.06 -2.12
N GLY A 510 13.57 -23.18 -3.38
CA GLY A 510 12.83 -24.36 -3.87
C GLY A 510 11.32 -24.24 -3.68
N SER A 511 10.60 -25.37 -3.64
CA SER A 511 9.14 -25.36 -3.42
C SER A 511 8.83 -24.85 -2.01
N MET A 512 8.03 -23.79 -1.94
CA MET A 512 7.61 -23.10 -0.72
C MET A 512 6.08 -23.03 -0.60
N ILE A 513 5.36 -23.89 -1.33
CA ILE A 513 3.88 -23.97 -1.33
C ILE A 513 3.32 -24.12 0.08
N THR A 514 3.98 -24.92 0.93
CA THR A 514 3.58 -25.12 2.34
C THR A 514 3.81 -23.89 3.24
N ALA A 515 4.54 -22.88 2.78
CA ALA A 515 4.63 -21.58 3.46
C ALA A 515 3.37 -20.72 3.31
N TYR A 516 2.49 -21.00 2.33
CA TYR A 516 1.25 -20.24 2.13
C TYR A 516 0.39 -20.23 3.40
N GLY A 517 -0.14 -19.07 3.78
CA GLY A 517 -0.88 -18.86 5.02
C GLY A 517 -0.05 -18.95 6.31
N GLY A 518 1.27 -19.12 6.19
CA GLY A 518 2.25 -18.97 7.27
C GLY A 518 2.79 -17.54 7.35
N GLN A 519 3.93 -17.36 8.03
CA GLN A 519 4.53 -16.03 8.24
C GLN A 519 6.06 -16.06 8.03
N LEU A 520 6.62 -15.03 7.39
CA LEU A 520 8.05 -14.72 7.43
C LEU A 520 8.29 -13.74 8.58
N LYS A 521 9.02 -14.16 9.62
CA LYS A 521 9.35 -13.34 10.78
C LYS A 521 10.83 -13.00 10.81
N TYR A 522 11.17 -11.78 11.22
CA TYR A 522 12.54 -11.31 11.41
C TYR A 522 12.54 -10.02 12.24
N ALA A 523 13.67 -9.71 12.87
CA ALA A 523 13.89 -8.45 13.58
C ALA A 523 14.99 -7.62 12.89
N VAL A 524 14.80 -6.30 12.82
CA VAL A 524 15.74 -5.34 12.22
C VAL A 524 16.05 -4.22 13.20
N TYR A 525 17.32 -3.84 13.28
CA TYR A 525 17.81 -2.64 13.97
C TYR A 525 18.76 -1.90 13.03
N PHE A 526 18.79 -0.57 13.06
CA PHE A 526 19.79 0.22 12.34
C PHE A 526 20.17 1.50 13.08
N GLU A 527 21.39 1.97 12.82
CA GLU A 527 21.91 3.26 13.26
C GLU A 527 22.24 4.09 12.02
N ALA A 528 21.60 5.25 11.87
CA ALA A 528 21.79 6.20 10.77
C ALA A 528 21.68 7.65 11.29
N ARG A 529 21.90 8.64 10.43
CA ARG A 529 21.78 10.07 10.81
C ARG A 529 20.35 10.61 10.69
N GLU A 530 19.61 10.16 9.68
CA GLU A 530 18.26 10.62 9.35
C GLU A 530 17.40 9.41 8.95
N GLU A 531 16.14 9.34 9.38
CA GLU A 531 15.30 8.14 9.21
C GLU A 531 14.99 7.85 7.73
N THR A 532 14.97 8.89 6.90
CA THR A 532 14.73 8.81 5.45
C THR A 532 16.03 9.03 4.67
N GLY A 533 16.45 8.03 3.87
CA GLY A 533 17.54 8.14 2.89
C GLY A 533 17.18 7.52 1.54
N PRO A 534 18.18 7.21 0.68
CA PRO A 534 17.96 6.77 -0.71
C PRO A 534 17.07 5.53 -0.83
N SER A 535 17.20 4.58 0.10
CA SER A 535 16.47 3.31 0.13
C SER A 535 15.08 3.38 0.78
N SER A 536 14.57 4.55 1.17
CA SER A 536 13.33 4.66 1.95
C SER A 536 12.11 4.06 1.24
N TYR A 537 11.97 4.35 -0.06
CA TYR A 537 10.82 3.93 -0.87
C TYR A 537 10.96 2.51 -1.44
N GLU A 538 12.13 1.89 -1.29
CA GLU A 538 12.41 0.54 -1.75
C GLU A 538 11.69 -0.50 -0.87
N PRO A 539 11.22 -1.64 -1.44
CA PRO A 539 10.48 -2.65 -0.69
C PRO A 539 11.33 -3.25 0.44
N GLN A 540 10.66 -3.70 1.50
CA GLN A 540 11.33 -4.25 2.68
C GLN A 540 11.63 -5.74 2.52
N VAL A 541 10.80 -6.47 1.76
CA VAL A 541 11.04 -7.86 1.35
C VAL A 541 10.83 -7.98 -0.16
N ILE A 542 11.69 -8.73 -0.84
CA ILE A 542 11.54 -9.15 -2.24
C ILE A 542 11.61 -10.69 -2.29
N ILE A 543 10.69 -11.32 -3.00
CA ILE A 543 10.76 -12.76 -3.33
C ILE A 543 10.79 -12.87 -4.86
N LYS A 544 11.69 -13.72 -5.37
CA LYS A 544 11.69 -14.12 -6.79
C LYS A 544 11.45 -15.60 -6.91
N GLY A 545 10.63 -16.00 -7.89
CA GLY A 545 10.31 -17.40 -8.15
C GLY A 545 9.45 -17.60 -9.40
N GLY A 546 8.56 -18.58 -9.33
CA GLY A 546 7.67 -18.98 -10.43
C GLY A 546 8.21 -20.15 -11.25
N PRO A 547 7.35 -20.89 -11.96
CA PRO A 547 7.75 -22.04 -12.80
C PRO A 547 8.73 -21.68 -13.94
N ASN A 548 8.79 -20.39 -14.31
CA ASN A 548 9.73 -19.86 -15.29
C ASN A 548 10.88 -19.02 -14.65
N HIS A 549 11.04 -19.06 -13.32
CA HIS A 549 12.07 -18.32 -12.57
C HIS A 549 12.13 -16.83 -12.93
N ASN A 550 10.98 -16.16 -13.06
CA ASN A 550 10.87 -14.81 -13.61
C ASN A 550 9.84 -13.90 -12.91
N ILE A 551 9.12 -14.40 -11.91
CA ILE A 551 8.12 -13.62 -11.18
C ILE A 551 8.79 -12.97 -9.96
N ILE A 552 8.72 -11.65 -9.86
CA ILE A 552 9.26 -10.85 -8.75
C ILE A 552 8.10 -10.19 -8.01
N ILE A 553 8.04 -10.43 -6.70
CA ILE A 553 7.02 -9.86 -5.82
C ILE A 553 7.66 -9.16 -4.62
N THR A 554 6.96 -8.17 -4.09
CA THR A 554 7.49 -7.21 -3.13
C THR A 554 6.49 -6.93 -2.01
N ARG A 555 7.03 -6.69 -0.80
CA ARG A 555 6.29 -6.23 0.38
C ARG A 555 6.86 -4.90 0.84
N HIS A 556 6.05 -3.86 0.82
CA HIS A 556 6.38 -2.55 1.42
C HIS A 556 5.83 -2.47 2.83
N ILE A 557 6.62 -1.89 3.74
CA ILE A 557 6.34 -1.80 5.19
C ILE A 557 6.59 -0.34 5.61
N PRO A 558 5.85 0.20 6.61
CA PRO A 558 6.15 1.51 7.18
C PRO A 558 7.62 1.66 7.62
N GLY A 559 8.13 2.89 7.58
CA GLY A 559 9.54 3.19 7.86
C GLY A 559 9.99 2.76 9.26
N LEU A 560 11.21 2.22 9.33
CA LEU A 560 11.87 1.86 10.58
C LEU A 560 12.38 3.12 11.31
N GLN A 561 12.25 3.13 12.63
CA GLN A 561 12.76 4.22 13.48
C GLN A 561 14.24 3.98 13.85
N ILE A 562 15.06 5.03 13.87
CA ILE A 562 16.50 4.90 14.18
C ILE A 562 16.71 4.41 15.61
N GLY A 563 17.61 3.44 15.79
CA GLY A 563 18.01 2.95 17.11
C GLY A 563 16.97 2.10 17.84
N GLN A 564 15.89 1.70 17.16
CA GLN A 564 14.86 0.80 17.70
C GLN A 564 14.93 -0.57 17.02
N LEU A 565 14.89 -1.64 17.82
CA LEU A 565 14.72 -3.01 17.31
C LEU A 565 13.25 -3.23 16.97
N THR A 566 12.94 -3.36 15.69
CA THR A 566 11.59 -3.62 15.19
C THR A 566 11.46 -5.07 14.76
N ARG A 567 10.40 -5.74 15.24
CA ARG A 567 10.02 -7.09 14.78
C ARG A 567 8.98 -6.99 13.67
N HIS A 568 9.14 -7.79 12.64
CA HIS A 568 8.20 -7.90 11.54
C HIS A 568 7.66 -9.32 11.47
N GLU A 569 6.35 -9.44 11.27
CA GLU A 569 5.68 -10.68 10.90
C GLU A 569 4.97 -10.42 9.58
N ILE A 570 5.38 -11.12 8.52
CA ILE A 570 4.86 -10.91 7.16
C ILE A 570 4.04 -12.12 6.77
N ASP A 571 2.74 -11.93 6.65
CA ASP A 571 1.84 -13.00 6.23
C ASP A 571 2.15 -13.44 4.78
N MET A 572 2.27 -14.75 4.61
CA MET A 572 2.56 -15.40 3.33
C MET A 572 1.25 -15.66 2.57
N SER A 573 0.54 -14.57 2.24
CA SER A 573 -0.70 -14.58 1.47
C SER A 573 -0.77 -13.38 0.53
N GLU A 574 -1.60 -13.45 -0.51
CA GLU A 574 -1.62 -12.48 -1.60
C GLU A 574 -2.02 -11.05 -1.20
N HIS A 575 -2.75 -10.87 -0.09
CA HIS A 575 -3.52 -9.66 0.20
C HIS A 575 -2.69 -8.36 0.34
N GLU A 576 -1.45 -8.48 0.81
CA GLU A 576 -0.57 -7.34 1.06
C GLU A 576 0.67 -7.28 0.16
N TRP A 577 0.82 -8.25 -0.75
CA TRP A 577 1.96 -8.38 -1.67
C TRP A 577 1.60 -7.83 -3.05
N LYS A 578 2.64 -7.41 -3.78
CA LYS A 578 2.52 -6.79 -5.09
C LYS A 578 3.60 -7.26 -6.04
N TYR A 579 3.31 -7.27 -7.34
CA TYR A 579 4.33 -7.35 -8.37
C TYR A 579 5.29 -6.15 -8.29
N GLU A 580 6.48 -6.27 -8.88
CA GLU A 580 7.45 -5.16 -8.98
C GLU A 580 6.87 -3.89 -9.67
N ASP A 581 5.89 -4.05 -10.56
CA ASP A 581 5.17 -2.93 -11.21
C ASP A 581 4.05 -2.32 -10.36
N GLY A 582 3.84 -2.81 -9.12
CA GLY A 582 2.86 -2.30 -8.18
C GLY A 582 1.44 -2.84 -8.34
N ARG A 583 1.17 -3.75 -9.29
CA ARG A 583 -0.11 -4.47 -9.38
C ARG A 583 -0.35 -5.34 -8.15
N SER A 584 -1.61 -5.39 -7.72
CA SER A 584 -2.10 -6.34 -6.70
C SER A 584 -2.01 -7.77 -7.20
N MET A 585 -1.80 -8.71 -6.29
CA MET A 585 -1.75 -10.15 -6.57
C MET A 585 -3.10 -10.83 -6.30
N THR A 586 -3.37 -11.90 -7.03
CA THR A 586 -4.36 -12.93 -6.70
C THR A 586 -3.72 -14.07 -5.89
N ARG A 587 -4.52 -15.01 -5.36
CA ARG A 587 -4.00 -16.20 -4.67
C ARG A 587 -3.16 -17.03 -5.63
N GLU A 588 -3.69 -17.20 -6.83
CA GLU A 588 -3.13 -17.94 -7.94
C GLU A 588 -1.74 -17.39 -8.31
N ASP A 589 -1.61 -16.07 -8.46
CA ASP A 589 -0.32 -15.40 -8.71
C ASP A 589 0.72 -15.65 -7.59
N PHE A 590 0.28 -15.72 -6.34
CA PHE A 590 1.16 -15.91 -5.18
C PHE A 590 1.60 -17.38 -5.03
N MET A 591 0.67 -18.31 -5.27
CA MET A 591 0.95 -19.75 -5.33
C MET A 591 1.90 -20.11 -6.49
N ASP A 592 1.81 -19.41 -7.62
CA ASP A 592 2.77 -19.56 -8.71
C ASP A 592 4.20 -19.16 -8.27
N VAL A 593 4.38 -18.06 -7.53
CA VAL A 593 5.71 -17.69 -6.99
C VAL A 593 6.25 -18.78 -6.04
N LEU A 594 5.39 -19.31 -5.17
CA LEU A 594 5.76 -20.34 -4.20
C LEU A 594 6.06 -21.72 -4.82
N PHE A 595 5.67 -21.97 -6.08
CA PHE A 595 5.99 -23.21 -6.80
C PHE A 595 7.50 -23.51 -6.79
N TYR A 596 8.31 -22.48 -7.04
CA TYR A 596 9.76 -22.54 -6.88
C TYR A 596 10.31 -21.15 -6.59
N VAL A 597 10.82 -20.94 -5.37
CA VAL A 597 11.46 -19.69 -4.94
C VAL A 597 12.96 -19.75 -5.24
N ASP A 598 13.45 -18.80 -6.03
CA ASP A 598 14.88 -18.62 -6.32
C ASP A 598 15.62 -18.01 -5.13
N TYR A 599 15.00 -17.02 -4.48
CA TYR A 599 15.55 -16.29 -3.34
C TYR A 599 14.51 -15.46 -2.61
N ILE A 600 14.80 -15.19 -1.33
CA ILE A 600 14.14 -14.19 -0.49
C ILE A 600 15.19 -13.15 -0.08
N LEU A 601 14.89 -11.87 -0.30
CA LEU A 601 15.73 -10.73 0.07
C LEU A 601 15.02 -9.87 1.14
N ILE A 602 15.74 -9.45 2.18
CA ILE A 602 15.24 -8.53 3.21
C ILE A 602 16.12 -7.27 3.21
N LYS A 603 15.53 -6.07 3.13
CA LYS A 603 16.30 -4.82 2.96
C LYS A 603 17.27 -4.56 4.11
N ALA A 604 18.52 -4.25 3.79
CA ALA A 604 19.60 -4.05 4.74
C ALA A 604 20.05 -2.59 4.86
N SER A 605 20.01 -1.81 3.76
CA SER A 605 20.32 -0.37 3.75
C SER A 605 19.12 0.47 4.21
N HIS A 606 19.26 1.27 5.27
CA HIS A 606 18.18 2.06 5.90
C HIS A 606 18.64 3.46 6.32
N GLY A 607 17.75 4.45 6.16
CA GLY A 607 18.02 5.86 6.51
C GLY A 607 19.08 6.53 5.63
N ASN A 608 19.47 7.76 5.98
CA ASN A 608 20.55 8.50 5.35
C ASN A 608 21.82 8.45 6.20
N LEU A 609 22.97 8.30 5.55
CA LEU A 609 24.28 8.11 6.20
C LEU A 609 24.21 7.00 7.27
N MET A 610 23.75 5.82 6.86
CA MET A 610 23.74 4.64 7.73
C MET A 610 25.15 4.33 8.22
N ARG A 611 25.26 3.95 9.49
CA ARG A 611 26.51 3.49 10.12
C ARG A 611 26.56 1.97 10.14
N HIS A 612 25.48 1.34 10.62
CA HIS A 612 25.32 -0.11 10.55
C HIS A 612 23.85 -0.53 10.59
N SER A 613 23.58 -1.71 10.00
CA SER A 613 22.29 -2.41 10.04
C SER A 613 22.48 -3.77 10.70
N ARG A 614 21.43 -4.30 11.33
CA ARG A 614 21.41 -5.60 11.99
C ARG A 614 20.15 -6.37 11.62
N ILE A 615 20.28 -7.69 11.52
CA ILE A 615 19.16 -8.61 11.36
C ILE A 615 19.30 -9.81 12.31
N SER A 616 18.17 -10.25 12.87
CA SER A 616 18.08 -11.39 13.79
C SER A 616 16.68 -12.03 13.71
N GLU A 617 16.43 -13.09 14.49
CA GLU A 617 15.11 -13.74 14.64
C GLU A 617 14.47 -14.24 13.32
N ILE A 618 15.28 -14.47 12.28
CA ILE A 618 14.79 -14.89 10.95
C ILE A 618 14.19 -16.29 11.03
N SER A 619 12.90 -16.40 10.69
CA SER A 619 12.18 -17.66 10.55
C SER A 619 11.09 -17.57 9.48
N LEU A 620 10.80 -18.67 8.79
CA LEU A 620 9.67 -18.81 7.87
C LEU A 620 8.78 -19.97 8.35
N THR A 621 7.48 -19.73 8.51
CA THR A 621 6.54 -20.75 9.00
C THR A 621 5.99 -21.61 7.85
N VAL A 622 6.51 -22.83 7.71
CA VAL A 622 6.06 -23.83 6.73
C VAL A 622 5.05 -24.80 7.36
N ALA A 623 4.37 -25.60 6.54
CA ALA A 623 3.51 -26.69 6.98
C ALA A 623 4.20 -28.05 6.77
N GLU A 624 4.15 -28.91 7.79
CA GLU A 624 4.77 -30.25 7.82
C GLU A 624 3.82 -31.25 8.50
N GLU A 625 3.94 -32.54 8.20
CA GLU A 625 3.11 -33.58 8.85
C GLU A 625 3.43 -33.70 10.35
N GLY A 626 2.40 -33.70 11.20
CA GLY A 626 2.58 -33.85 12.64
C GLY A 626 1.32 -33.68 13.48
N THR A 627 1.43 -33.99 14.77
CA THR A 627 0.35 -33.79 15.74
C THR A 627 0.45 -32.40 16.38
N PRO A 628 -0.62 -31.58 16.40
CA PRO A 628 -0.61 -30.29 17.10
C PRO A 628 -0.26 -30.41 18.58
N THR A 629 0.46 -29.41 19.09
CA THR A 629 0.85 -29.29 20.50
C THR A 629 0.67 -27.84 20.96
N GLU A 630 0.87 -27.54 22.25
CA GLU A 630 0.87 -26.15 22.75
C GLU A 630 1.97 -25.26 22.13
N GLN A 631 2.92 -25.84 21.39
CA GLN A 631 4.05 -25.15 20.76
C GLN A 631 3.90 -25.04 19.23
N ASN A 632 3.21 -26.00 18.60
CA ASN A 632 3.05 -26.08 17.14
C ASN A 632 1.55 -26.04 16.77
N GLU A 633 1.10 -24.89 16.26
CA GLU A 633 -0.28 -24.69 15.78
C GLU A 633 -0.63 -25.60 14.60
N LYS A 634 -1.93 -25.87 14.38
CA LYS A 634 -2.39 -26.54 13.16
C LYS A 634 -2.10 -25.66 11.94
N ALA A 635 -1.58 -26.25 10.86
CA ALA A 635 -1.42 -25.54 9.59
C ALA A 635 -2.77 -25.38 8.87
N HIS A 636 -3.31 -24.15 8.92
CA HIS A 636 -4.47 -23.73 8.15
C HIS A 636 -4.09 -23.18 6.77
N GLN A 637 -5.09 -23.12 5.87
CA GLN A 637 -5.01 -22.57 4.50
C GLN A 637 -4.12 -23.35 3.51
N ILE A 638 -3.69 -24.57 3.83
CA ILE A 638 -3.07 -25.48 2.85
C ILE A 638 -4.17 -26.28 2.14
N GLU A 639 -4.22 -26.23 0.81
CA GLU A 639 -5.17 -27.02 0.02
C GLU A 639 -4.74 -28.48 -0.10
N LYS A 640 -5.71 -29.39 -0.19
CA LYS A 640 -5.51 -30.76 -0.66
C LYS A 640 -6.46 -31.03 -1.81
N CYS A 641 -5.91 -31.07 -3.01
CA CYS A 641 -6.64 -31.19 -4.27
C CYS A 641 -6.86 -32.65 -4.69
N ASP A 642 -7.98 -32.90 -5.39
CA ASP A 642 -8.29 -34.20 -6.00
C ASP A 642 -7.54 -34.35 -7.34
N CYS A 643 -6.25 -34.70 -7.28
CA CYS A 643 -5.36 -34.62 -8.43
C CYS A 643 -5.70 -35.63 -9.55
N PRO A 644 -5.67 -35.20 -10.83
CA PRO A 644 -5.87 -36.10 -11.97
C PRO A 644 -4.68 -37.04 -12.17
N ALA A 645 -4.93 -38.17 -12.83
CA ALA A 645 -3.90 -39.18 -13.11
C ALA A 645 -2.66 -38.57 -13.80
N GLY A 646 -1.49 -38.79 -13.20
CA GLY A 646 -0.20 -38.22 -13.60
C GLY A 646 0.34 -37.14 -12.67
N TYR A 647 -0.47 -36.61 -11.75
CA TYR A 647 -0.09 -35.51 -10.84
C TYR A 647 -0.22 -35.91 -9.35
N SER A 648 0.61 -35.33 -8.49
CA SER A 648 0.64 -35.53 -7.04
C SER A 648 1.04 -34.26 -6.27
N GLY A 649 1.17 -34.34 -4.94
CA GLY A 649 1.41 -33.20 -4.06
C GLY A 649 0.16 -32.75 -3.29
N PHE A 650 0.16 -31.52 -2.78
CA PHE A 650 -0.98 -30.88 -2.09
C PHE A 650 -1.89 -30.12 -3.05
N SER A 651 -1.28 -29.33 -3.94
CA SER A 651 -1.89 -28.51 -5.00
C SER A 651 -1.82 -29.17 -6.39
N CYS A 652 -1.45 -30.45 -6.49
CA CYS A 652 -1.14 -31.14 -7.77
C CYS A 652 0.13 -30.58 -8.46
N GLU A 653 1.07 -30.10 -7.66
CA GLU A 653 2.33 -29.46 -8.02
C GLU A 653 3.38 -30.43 -8.61
N GLU A 654 3.32 -31.69 -8.23
CA GLU A 654 4.30 -32.74 -8.59
C GLU A 654 3.79 -33.64 -9.71
N CYS A 655 4.70 -34.33 -10.39
CA CYS A 655 4.34 -35.49 -11.21
C CYS A 655 4.28 -36.76 -10.35
N ALA A 656 3.22 -37.53 -10.51
CA ALA A 656 3.03 -38.80 -9.79
C ALA A 656 4.11 -39.82 -10.18
N ALA A 657 4.38 -40.78 -9.29
CA ALA A 657 5.34 -41.86 -9.56
C ALA A 657 5.04 -42.56 -10.90
N GLY A 658 6.05 -42.61 -11.78
CA GLY A 658 5.91 -43.10 -13.17
C GLY A 658 5.57 -42.03 -14.21
N PHE A 659 5.61 -40.74 -13.84
CA PHE A 659 5.46 -39.59 -14.73
C PHE A 659 6.59 -38.56 -14.54
N TYR A 660 6.93 -37.83 -15.60
CA TYR A 660 7.90 -36.73 -15.60
C TYR A 660 7.34 -35.46 -16.24
N ARG A 661 7.93 -34.30 -15.93
CA ARG A 661 7.47 -32.97 -16.33
C ARG A 661 7.98 -32.58 -17.71
N LEU A 662 7.10 -32.58 -18.71
CA LEU A 662 7.40 -32.03 -20.03
C LEU A 662 7.19 -30.52 -20.05
N ARG A 663 8.28 -29.75 -20.00
CA ARG A 663 8.25 -28.28 -20.03
C ARG A 663 7.94 -27.75 -21.44
N ALA A 664 7.21 -26.62 -21.51
CA ALA A 664 6.80 -26.01 -22.76
C ALA A 664 8.02 -25.53 -23.58
N GLY A 665 8.09 -25.89 -24.86
CA GLY A 665 9.25 -25.63 -25.74
C GLY A 665 10.14 -26.86 -26.01
N SER A 666 9.90 -27.99 -25.33
CA SER A 666 10.50 -29.28 -25.73
C SER A 666 9.99 -29.73 -27.11
N LEU A 667 10.85 -30.41 -27.89
CA LEU A 667 10.58 -30.82 -29.28
C LEU A 667 9.64 -32.04 -29.41
N VAL A 668 9.07 -32.53 -28.31
CA VAL A 668 8.24 -33.74 -28.27
C VAL A 668 6.77 -33.40 -28.55
N PHE A 669 6.26 -33.85 -29.70
CA PHE A 669 4.84 -33.74 -30.05
C PHE A 669 3.97 -34.68 -29.19
N VAL A 670 3.30 -34.13 -28.17
CA VAL A 670 2.22 -34.79 -27.43
C VAL A 670 0.88 -34.31 -28.00
N PRO A 671 -0.12 -35.19 -28.24
CA PRO A 671 -1.41 -34.76 -28.78
C PRO A 671 -2.15 -33.81 -27.83
N ALA A 672 -2.63 -32.69 -28.37
CA ALA A 672 -3.28 -31.62 -27.62
C ALA A 672 -4.65 -32.04 -27.07
N SER A 673 -4.68 -32.69 -25.92
CA SER A 673 -5.90 -33.32 -25.38
C SER A 673 -5.94 -33.45 -23.85
N ARG A 674 -5.72 -32.36 -23.08
CA ARG A 674 -6.34 -32.06 -21.76
C ARG A 674 -5.88 -30.70 -21.19
N ALA A 675 -6.71 -30.20 -20.25
CA ALA A 675 -6.56 -29.09 -19.28
C ALA A 675 -5.49 -27.98 -19.52
N PRO A 676 -5.87 -26.68 -19.45
CA PRO A 676 -4.91 -25.59 -19.36
C PRO A 676 -4.26 -25.54 -17.97
N THR A 677 -3.09 -26.18 -17.83
CA THR A 677 -2.19 -26.00 -16.68
C THR A 677 -1.76 -24.54 -16.52
N ALA A 678 -1.42 -24.13 -15.29
CA ALA A 678 -0.75 -22.85 -15.01
C ALA A 678 0.44 -22.57 -15.95
N ALA A 679 0.63 -21.30 -16.31
CA ALA A 679 1.37 -20.88 -17.52
C ALA A 679 2.90 -21.02 -17.39
N GLY A 680 3.40 -22.23 -17.62
CA GLY A 680 4.85 -22.57 -17.67
C GLY A 680 5.21 -23.84 -16.92
N MET A 681 4.30 -24.35 -16.08
CA MET A 681 4.51 -25.47 -15.16
C MET A 681 4.82 -26.83 -15.85
N GLY A 682 4.51 -26.95 -17.15
CA GLY A 682 4.68 -28.17 -17.92
C GLY A 682 3.60 -29.23 -17.63
N SER A 683 3.56 -30.27 -18.48
CA SER A 683 2.59 -31.36 -18.35
C SER A 683 3.28 -32.64 -17.86
N CYS A 684 2.71 -33.31 -16.86
CA CYS A 684 3.19 -34.61 -16.43
C CYS A 684 2.81 -35.70 -17.46
N VAL A 685 3.82 -36.37 -18.01
CA VAL A 685 3.71 -37.41 -19.04
C VAL A 685 4.37 -38.70 -18.55
N GLN A 686 3.85 -39.85 -18.98
CA GLN A 686 4.31 -41.15 -18.48
C GLN A 686 5.77 -41.44 -18.88
N CYS A 687 6.54 -42.02 -17.96
CA CYS A 687 7.92 -42.46 -18.20
C CYS A 687 8.01 -43.45 -19.38
N GLN A 688 8.98 -43.25 -20.27
CA GLN A 688 9.14 -44.03 -21.51
C GLN A 688 10.31 -45.03 -21.41
N CYS A 689 10.33 -45.82 -20.33
CA CYS A 689 11.43 -46.73 -19.98
C CYS A 689 11.46 -48.05 -20.76
N SER A 690 11.12 -48.01 -22.05
CA SER A 690 11.07 -49.15 -22.99
C SER A 690 10.31 -50.41 -22.54
N GLY A 691 9.50 -50.33 -21.47
CA GLY A 691 8.80 -51.46 -20.84
C GLY A 691 9.54 -52.09 -19.64
N HIS A 692 10.79 -51.70 -19.38
CA HIS A 692 11.69 -52.32 -18.38
C HIS A 692 11.85 -51.51 -17.09
N SER A 693 11.14 -50.38 -16.95
CA SER A 693 10.86 -49.77 -15.64
C SER A 693 9.50 -49.09 -15.66
N SER A 694 8.88 -48.96 -14.49
CA SER A 694 7.68 -48.16 -14.26
C SER A 694 7.97 -46.80 -13.62
N THR A 695 9.25 -46.50 -13.31
CA THR A 695 9.66 -45.25 -12.66
C THR A 695 10.83 -44.58 -13.38
N CYS A 696 10.76 -43.26 -13.46
CA CYS A 696 11.83 -42.39 -13.93
C CYS A 696 11.92 -41.15 -13.03
N ASP A 697 13.03 -40.44 -13.12
CA ASP A 697 13.22 -39.16 -12.45
C ASP A 697 12.24 -38.10 -13.00
N PRO A 698 11.51 -37.37 -12.13
CA PRO A 698 10.36 -36.57 -12.54
C PRO A 698 10.72 -35.28 -13.30
N GLU A 699 11.98 -34.85 -13.34
CA GLU A 699 12.43 -33.64 -14.07
C GLU A 699 13.36 -33.97 -15.25
N THR A 700 14.17 -35.02 -15.16
CA THR A 700 15.14 -35.42 -16.20
C THR A 700 14.65 -36.54 -17.11
N SER A 701 13.53 -37.20 -16.79
CA SER A 701 12.96 -38.37 -17.47
C SER A 701 13.83 -39.64 -17.45
N ILE A 702 15.00 -39.62 -16.81
CA ILE A 702 15.93 -40.76 -16.75
C ILE A 702 15.31 -41.89 -15.93
N CYS A 703 15.23 -43.07 -16.53
CA CYS A 703 14.60 -44.25 -15.95
C CYS A 703 15.40 -44.83 -14.79
N GLN A 704 14.69 -45.16 -13.71
CA GLN A 704 15.28 -45.66 -12.48
C GLN A 704 15.11 -47.19 -12.40
N ASN A 705 16.15 -47.88 -11.94
CA ASN A 705 16.14 -49.33 -11.69
C ASN A 705 15.65 -50.16 -12.91
N CYS A 706 16.28 -49.98 -14.07
CA CYS A 706 16.03 -50.81 -15.26
C CYS A 706 16.09 -52.32 -14.91
N GLN A 707 15.02 -53.05 -15.26
CA GLN A 707 14.87 -54.48 -15.03
C GLN A 707 15.39 -55.29 -16.23
N ASP A 708 15.21 -56.62 -16.20
CA ASP A 708 15.42 -57.53 -17.34
C ASP A 708 16.83 -57.48 -17.96
N ASN A 709 17.82 -57.04 -17.18
CA ASN A 709 19.21 -56.82 -17.60
C ASN A 709 19.35 -55.74 -18.71
N THR A 710 18.49 -54.72 -18.67
CA THR A 710 18.60 -53.51 -19.50
C THR A 710 19.36 -52.39 -18.79
N GLU A 711 19.90 -51.46 -19.57
CA GLU A 711 20.53 -50.22 -19.12
C GLU A 711 20.26 -49.07 -20.11
N GLY A 712 20.81 -47.89 -19.80
CA GLY A 712 20.61 -46.67 -20.58
C GLY A 712 19.55 -45.76 -19.96
N ASP A 713 19.50 -44.51 -20.41
CA ASP A 713 18.67 -43.46 -19.79
C ASP A 713 17.17 -43.80 -19.90
N HIS A 714 16.78 -44.65 -20.85
CA HIS A 714 15.40 -45.09 -21.08
C HIS A 714 15.26 -46.63 -21.00
N CYS A 715 16.25 -47.32 -20.39
CA CYS A 715 16.37 -48.78 -20.40
C CYS A 715 16.40 -49.36 -21.84
N GLU A 716 16.97 -48.62 -22.79
CA GLU A 716 16.82 -48.85 -24.23
C GLU A 716 17.78 -49.89 -24.84
N ARG A 717 18.71 -50.43 -24.04
CA ARG A 717 19.72 -51.41 -24.49
C ARG A 717 20.02 -52.46 -23.42
N CYS A 718 20.67 -53.56 -23.80
CA CYS A 718 21.10 -54.59 -22.85
C CYS A 718 22.36 -54.17 -22.07
N ALA A 719 22.43 -54.58 -20.81
CA ALA A 719 23.57 -54.35 -19.92
C ALA A 719 24.82 -55.17 -20.32
N PRO A 720 26.03 -54.75 -19.91
CA PRO A 720 27.28 -55.48 -20.15
C PRO A 720 27.18 -56.97 -19.79
N GLY A 721 27.46 -57.83 -20.78
CA GLY A 721 27.35 -59.29 -20.65
C GLY A 721 26.05 -59.88 -21.20
N PHE A 722 25.10 -59.04 -21.64
CA PHE A 722 23.85 -59.44 -22.27
C PHE A 722 23.76 -58.92 -23.73
N TYR A 723 22.96 -59.59 -24.54
CA TYR A 723 22.70 -59.22 -25.95
C TYR A 723 21.22 -59.42 -26.32
N GLY A 724 20.77 -58.68 -27.32
CA GLY A 724 19.41 -58.79 -27.84
C GLY A 724 18.91 -57.47 -28.42
N VAL A 725 17.58 -57.31 -28.50
CA VAL A 725 16.92 -56.13 -29.06
C VAL A 725 15.73 -55.77 -28.17
N VAL A 726 15.86 -54.67 -27.42
CA VAL A 726 14.84 -54.17 -26.48
C VAL A 726 13.54 -53.82 -27.20
N ARG A 727 12.43 -54.35 -26.68
CA ARG A 727 11.05 -54.21 -27.20
C ARG A 727 9.99 -54.11 -26.08
N GLY A 728 10.37 -54.30 -24.82
CA GLY A 728 9.45 -54.29 -23.67
C GLY A 728 8.98 -55.67 -23.22
N SER A 729 9.83 -56.68 -23.36
CA SER A 729 9.59 -58.07 -22.95
C SER A 729 10.76 -58.60 -22.14
N SER A 730 10.52 -59.28 -21.01
CA SER A 730 11.58 -59.70 -20.07
C SER A 730 12.69 -60.59 -20.68
N ASP A 731 12.38 -61.25 -21.81
CA ASP A 731 13.31 -62.12 -22.54
C ASP A 731 14.16 -61.38 -23.60
N ASP A 732 14.03 -60.05 -23.72
CA ASP A 732 14.68 -59.24 -24.77
C ASP A 732 16.21 -59.19 -24.67
N CYS A 733 16.77 -59.37 -23.46
CA CYS A 733 18.22 -59.31 -23.18
C CYS A 733 18.72 -60.64 -22.59
N LYS A 734 19.39 -61.43 -23.42
CA LYS A 734 19.88 -62.79 -23.10
C LYS A 734 21.35 -62.74 -22.65
N PRO A 735 21.77 -63.55 -21.66
CA PRO A 735 23.18 -63.59 -21.23
C PRO A 735 24.08 -64.20 -22.32
N CYS A 736 25.25 -63.60 -22.51
CA CYS A 736 26.26 -64.08 -23.45
C CYS A 736 27.02 -65.30 -22.88
N ALA A 737 27.29 -66.27 -23.76
CA ALA A 737 28.08 -67.46 -23.46
C ALA A 737 29.44 -67.35 -24.17
N CYS A 738 30.52 -67.19 -23.42
CA CYS A 738 31.86 -66.91 -23.97
C CYS A 738 32.91 -67.97 -23.58
N PRO A 739 32.77 -69.27 -23.95
CA PRO A 739 31.76 -69.82 -24.86
C PRO A 739 30.55 -70.50 -24.17
N LEU A 740 30.53 -70.58 -22.84
CA LEU A 740 29.44 -71.16 -22.07
C LEU A 740 28.88 -70.11 -21.09
N THR A 741 27.65 -70.34 -20.60
CA THR A 741 26.98 -69.44 -19.64
C THR A 741 27.37 -69.69 -18.18
N ASN A 742 28.04 -70.81 -17.86
CA ASN A 742 28.52 -71.07 -16.50
C ASN A 742 29.77 -70.22 -16.20
N PRO A 743 29.91 -69.63 -14.99
CA PRO A 743 31.00 -68.69 -14.68
C PRO A 743 32.42 -69.24 -14.90
N GLU A 744 32.64 -70.54 -14.72
CA GLU A 744 33.94 -71.19 -14.93
C GLU A 744 34.40 -71.22 -16.40
N ASN A 745 33.48 -71.01 -17.35
CA ASN A 745 33.73 -71.06 -18.78
C ASN A 745 33.11 -69.86 -19.54
N ASN A 746 32.84 -68.76 -18.82
CA ASN A 746 32.44 -67.50 -19.43
C ASN A 746 33.63 -66.53 -19.46
N PHE A 747 34.55 -66.79 -20.38
CA PHE A 747 35.81 -66.05 -20.56
C PHE A 747 35.63 -64.69 -21.26
N SER A 748 34.52 -63.99 -21.05
CA SER A 748 34.39 -62.57 -21.39
C SER A 748 33.23 -61.95 -20.60
N PRO A 749 33.46 -60.92 -19.76
CA PRO A 749 32.38 -60.23 -19.04
C PRO A 749 31.49 -59.38 -19.97
N THR A 750 31.89 -59.18 -21.23
CA THR A 750 31.22 -58.30 -22.18
C THR A 750 31.07 -58.91 -23.57
N CYS A 751 30.05 -58.47 -24.29
CA CYS A 751 29.72 -58.89 -25.64
C CYS A 751 29.00 -57.77 -26.40
N VAL A 752 28.78 -57.97 -27.70
CA VAL A 752 27.99 -57.08 -28.58
C VAL A 752 27.19 -57.93 -29.57
N ALA A 753 25.97 -57.53 -29.89
CA ALA A 753 25.13 -58.24 -30.87
C ALA A 753 25.73 -58.15 -32.30
N GLU A 754 25.69 -59.25 -33.03
CA GLU A 754 26.05 -59.37 -34.46
C GLU A 754 24.86 -59.90 -35.28
N GLY A 755 23.67 -59.34 -35.09
CA GLY A 755 22.45 -59.74 -35.77
C GLY A 755 21.23 -59.73 -34.84
N TYR A 756 20.21 -60.52 -35.17
CA TYR A 756 18.99 -60.63 -34.38
C TYR A 756 19.08 -61.58 -33.18
N ASP A 757 19.95 -62.60 -33.23
CA ASP A 757 20.04 -63.66 -32.22
C ASP A 757 21.48 -64.24 -32.12
N ASP A 758 22.47 -63.44 -32.50
CA ASP A 758 23.89 -63.79 -32.63
C ASP A 758 24.74 -62.64 -32.03
N TYR A 759 25.92 -62.94 -31.47
CA TYR A 759 26.74 -61.99 -30.69
C TYR A 759 28.23 -62.35 -30.71
N ARG A 760 29.08 -61.34 -30.49
CA ARG A 760 30.53 -61.45 -30.33
C ARG A 760 30.93 -61.11 -28.89
N CYS A 761 31.74 -61.95 -28.27
CA CYS A 761 32.39 -61.65 -27.00
C CYS A 761 33.55 -60.67 -27.21
N THR A 762 33.65 -59.62 -26.40
CA THR A 762 34.52 -58.45 -26.68
C THR A 762 35.77 -58.34 -25.82
N ALA A 763 35.87 -59.13 -24.75
CA ALA A 763 36.97 -59.07 -23.78
C ALA A 763 37.49 -60.49 -23.42
N CYS A 764 37.90 -61.26 -24.44
CA CYS A 764 38.59 -62.53 -24.21
C CYS A 764 39.94 -62.29 -23.50
N PRO A 765 40.26 -63.02 -22.41
CA PRO A 765 41.54 -62.90 -21.73
C PRO A 765 42.68 -63.50 -22.57
N GLU A 766 43.91 -63.20 -22.15
CA GLU A 766 45.11 -63.71 -22.82
C GLU A 766 45.10 -65.25 -22.90
N GLY A 767 45.41 -65.78 -24.08
CA GLY A 767 45.34 -67.21 -24.37
C GLY A 767 44.04 -67.71 -24.99
N TYR A 768 43.02 -66.87 -25.15
CA TYR A 768 41.71 -67.22 -25.73
C TYR A 768 41.44 -66.41 -27.01
N GLU A 769 40.86 -67.05 -28.04
CA GLU A 769 40.51 -66.41 -29.31
C GLU A 769 39.20 -66.97 -29.90
N GLY A 770 38.65 -66.25 -30.89
CA GLY A 770 37.41 -66.61 -31.60
C GLY A 770 36.30 -65.60 -31.39
N LYS A 771 35.08 -65.93 -31.85
CA LYS A 771 33.90 -65.06 -31.71
C LYS A 771 33.30 -65.11 -30.30
N TYR A 772 33.51 -66.24 -29.62
CA TYR A 772 32.96 -66.57 -28.31
C TYR A 772 34.07 -66.95 -27.31
N CYS A 773 35.31 -66.50 -27.53
CA CYS A 773 36.50 -66.93 -26.78
C CYS A 773 36.68 -68.48 -26.78
N GLU A 774 36.21 -69.14 -27.84
CA GLU A 774 35.89 -70.56 -27.84
C GLU A 774 37.02 -71.50 -28.28
N ARG A 775 38.22 -70.94 -28.50
CA ARG A 775 39.44 -71.61 -28.96
C ARG A 775 40.64 -71.02 -28.21
N CYS A 776 41.70 -71.80 -28.03
CA CYS A 776 42.94 -71.28 -27.47
C CYS A 776 43.77 -70.53 -28.53
N ALA A 777 44.35 -69.41 -28.13
CA ALA A 777 45.18 -68.56 -28.97
C ALA A 777 46.51 -69.24 -29.33
N SER A 778 47.17 -68.74 -30.38
CA SER A 778 48.47 -69.26 -30.82
C SER A 778 49.52 -69.23 -29.71
N GLY A 779 49.91 -70.42 -29.21
CA GLY A 779 50.81 -70.58 -28.07
C GLY A 779 50.15 -71.18 -26.82
N TYR A 780 48.83 -71.36 -26.82
CA TYR A 780 48.04 -71.95 -25.75
C TYR A 780 47.33 -73.24 -26.21
N HIS A 781 46.91 -74.08 -25.28
CA HIS A 781 46.17 -75.31 -25.55
C HIS A 781 45.08 -75.59 -24.53
N GLY A 782 44.05 -76.35 -24.93
CA GLY A 782 42.94 -76.72 -24.06
C GLY A 782 41.62 -76.86 -24.82
N ASN A 783 40.50 -76.74 -24.12
CA ASN A 783 39.17 -76.72 -24.75
C ASN A 783 38.17 -75.90 -23.92
N PRO A 784 38.04 -74.58 -24.19
CA PRO A 784 37.07 -73.68 -23.53
C PRO A 784 35.61 -74.11 -23.57
N ARG A 785 35.22 -75.00 -24.49
CA ARG A 785 33.82 -75.40 -24.73
C ARG A 785 33.32 -76.55 -23.84
N MET A 786 34.12 -77.03 -22.89
CA MET A 786 33.70 -78.06 -21.93
C MET A 786 33.63 -77.47 -20.52
N PRO A 787 32.65 -77.85 -19.68
CA PRO A 787 32.60 -77.44 -18.28
C PRO A 787 33.92 -77.72 -17.55
N GLY A 788 34.48 -76.69 -16.90
CA GLY A 788 35.79 -76.73 -16.25
C GLY A 788 37.01 -76.73 -17.18
N GLY A 789 36.82 -76.61 -18.50
CA GLY A 789 37.91 -76.55 -19.49
C GLY A 789 38.42 -75.14 -19.78
N HIS A 790 39.70 -74.88 -19.52
CA HIS A 790 40.39 -73.61 -19.77
C HIS A 790 41.49 -73.76 -20.86
N CYS A 791 42.16 -72.66 -21.19
CA CYS A 791 43.38 -72.64 -22.00
C CYS A 791 44.62 -72.46 -21.12
N GLU A 792 45.67 -73.25 -21.37
CA GLU A 792 46.97 -73.18 -20.70
C GLU A 792 48.10 -72.86 -21.69
N GLU A 793 49.06 -72.03 -21.27
CA GLU A 793 50.27 -71.69 -22.03
C GLU A 793 51.11 -72.95 -22.32
N CYS A 794 51.51 -73.12 -23.57
CA CYS A 794 52.35 -74.23 -24.00
C CYS A 794 53.82 -74.02 -23.62
N LYS A 795 54.26 -74.73 -22.57
CA LYS A 795 55.62 -74.67 -22.00
C LYS A 795 56.67 -75.39 -22.88
N CYS A 796 56.77 -75.00 -24.15
CA CYS A 796 57.69 -75.60 -25.11
C CYS A 796 59.16 -75.29 -24.76
N SER A 797 59.97 -76.34 -24.62
CA SER A 797 61.41 -76.26 -24.33
C SER A 797 62.15 -75.52 -25.45
N PRO A 798 62.81 -74.37 -25.19
CA PRO A 798 63.42 -73.53 -26.23
C PRO A 798 64.58 -74.21 -26.96
N TRP A 799 65.23 -75.20 -26.34
CA TRP A 799 66.26 -76.03 -26.96
C TRP A 799 65.71 -77.31 -27.61
N GLY A 800 64.53 -77.78 -27.16
CA GLY A 800 63.93 -79.06 -27.56
C GLY A 800 62.88 -78.96 -28.67
N SER A 801 62.16 -77.84 -28.77
CA SER A 801 61.14 -77.62 -29.80
C SER A 801 61.69 -76.85 -31.02
N LEU A 802 61.05 -77.07 -32.17
CA LEU A 802 61.17 -76.22 -33.35
C LEU A 802 60.42 -74.90 -33.11
N PRO A 803 60.82 -73.78 -33.76
CA PRO A 803 60.06 -72.53 -33.71
C PRO A 803 58.65 -72.70 -34.30
N GLY A 804 57.63 -72.26 -33.57
CA GLY A 804 56.22 -72.32 -33.94
C GLY A 804 55.33 -72.72 -32.76
N PRO A 805 53.99 -72.58 -32.90
CA PRO A 805 53.06 -72.93 -31.84
C PRO A 805 52.98 -74.45 -31.60
N CYS A 806 52.51 -74.80 -30.41
CA CYS A 806 52.07 -76.15 -30.03
C CYS A 806 50.78 -76.57 -30.75
N SER A 807 50.40 -77.84 -30.58
CA SER A 807 49.04 -78.31 -30.85
C SER A 807 48.03 -77.62 -29.91
N PRO A 808 47.03 -76.87 -30.42
CA PRO A 808 46.08 -76.13 -29.57
C PRO A 808 45.08 -77.01 -28.82
N VAL A 809 45.01 -78.31 -29.14
CA VAL A 809 44.13 -79.28 -28.45
C VAL A 809 44.90 -80.15 -27.45
N THR A 810 46.19 -80.40 -27.67
CA THR A 810 46.97 -81.39 -26.91
C THR A 810 48.26 -80.86 -26.28
N GLY A 811 48.58 -79.57 -26.45
CA GLY A 811 49.80 -78.94 -25.91
C GLY A 811 51.10 -79.39 -26.58
N GLN A 812 51.05 -80.44 -27.41
CA GLN A 812 52.22 -81.06 -28.02
C GLN A 812 53.00 -80.06 -28.87
N CYS A 813 54.17 -79.68 -28.38
CA CYS A 813 55.16 -78.88 -29.08
C CYS A 813 55.80 -79.71 -30.20
N ARG A 814 56.26 -79.05 -31.27
CA ARG A 814 56.92 -79.72 -32.41
C ARG A 814 58.38 -80.03 -32.06
N CYS A 815 58.65 -81.22 -31.52
CA CYS A 815 60.00 -81.56 -31.06
C CYS A 815 61.01 -81.66 -32.20
N ARG A 816 62.24 -81.24 -31.91
CA ARG A 816 63.42 -81.50 -32.76
C ARG A 816 63.78 -82.99 -32.68
N VAL A 817 64.48 -83.49 -33.71
CA VAL A 817 64.97 -84.87 -33.73
C VAL A 817 65.84 -85.12 -32.49
N GLY A 818 65.45 -86.10 -31.66
CA GLY A 818 66.12 -86.43 -30.40
C GLY A 818 65.48 -85.84 -29.13
N ALA A 819 64.42 -85.04 -29.23
CA ALA A 819 63.61 -84.60 -28.08
C ALA A 819 62.19 -85.21 -28.11
N SER A 820 61.59 -85.39 -26.93
CA SER A 820 60.30 -86.04 -26.72
C SER A 820 59.52 -85.41 -25.55
N GLY A 821 58.31 -85.91 -25.29
CA GLY A 821 57.38 -85.31 -24.32
C GLY A 821 56.54 -84.19 -24.92
N ILE A 822 55.48 -83.77 -24.22
CA ILE A 822 54.53 -82.75 -24.70
C ILE A 822 55.25 -81.41 -24.90
N SER A 823 56.06 -81.02 -23.91
CA SER A 823 56.88 -79.80 -23.88
C SER A 823 58.21 -79.92 -24.64
N CYS A 824 58.56 -81.08 -25.20
CA CYS A 824 59.88 -81.37 -25.81
C CYS A 824 61.08 -81.15 -24.85
N ASP A 825 60.85 -81.21 -23.55
CA ASP A 825 61.81 -81.10 -22.44
C ASP A 825 62.47 -82.45 -22.09
N GLN A 826 61.96 -83.55 -22.64
CA GLN A 826 62.54 -84.88 -22.45
C GLN A 826 63.49 -85.19 -23.60
N CYS A 827 64.56 -85.93 -23.31
CA CYS A 827 65.53 -86.33 -24.32
C CYS A 827 65.27 -87.78 -24.73
N MET A 828 65.19 -88.05 -26.03
CA MET A 828 65.01 -89.40 -26.55
C MET A 828 66.22 -90.28 -26.22
N ASP A 829 65.99 -91.59 -26.15
CA ASP A 829 67.05 -92.55 -25.91
C ASP A 829 68.24 -92.36 -26.88
N ARG A 830 69.44 -92.56 -26.35
CA ARG A 830 70.74 -92.28 -27.02
C ARG A 830 70.99 -90.81 -27.41
N HIS A 831 70.24 -89.83 -26.91
CA HIS A 831 70.56 -88.41 -27.08
C HIS A 831 71.01 -87.77 -25.76
N VAL A 832 71.58 -86.56 -25.84
CA VAL A 832 71.83 -85.61 -24.74
C VAL A 832 71.25 -84.27 -25.16
N CYS A 833 70.46 -83.65 -24.29
CA CYS A 833 69.73 -82.42 -24.58
C CYS A 833 69.98 -81.39 -23.48
N GLY A 834 70.06 -80.11 -23.85
CA GLY A 834 70.23 -79.00 -22.92
C GLY A 834 70.35 -77.64 -23.65
N PRO A 835 70.77 -76.57 -22.96
CA PRO A 835 70.82 -75.22 -23.53
C PRO A 835 71.62 -75.09 -24.84
N SER A 836 72.62 -75.95 -25.04
CA SER A 836 73.46 -76.00 -26.24
C SER A 836 72.86 -76.79 -27.42
N GLY A 837 71.64 -77.31 -27.29
CA GLY A 837 70.95 -78.11 -28.31
C GLY A 837 70.85 -79.61 -27.98
N ILE A 838 70.70 -80.43 -29.02
CA ILE A 838 70.51 -81.89 -28.93
C ILE A 838 71.67 -82.58 -29.66
N ILE A 839 72.30 -83.57 -29.01
CA ILE A 839 73.48 -84.27 -29.50
C ILE A 839 73.26 -85.79 -29.37
N CYS A 840 73.55 -86.56 -30.44
CA CYS A 840 73.53 -88.02 -30.40
C CYS A 840 74.73 -88.57 -29.61
N LYS A 841 74.49 -89.57 -28.74
CA LYS A 841 75.54 -90.34 -28.07
C LYS A 841 76.21 -91.30 -29.04
N THR A 842 77.27 -90.85 -29.70
CA THR A 842 78.22 -91.74 -30.39
C THR A 842 78.98 -92.58 -29.35
N ASN A 843 79.07 -93.89 -29.58
CA ASN A 843 79.41 -94.84 -28.52
C ASN A 843 80.93 -95.08 -28.40
N THR A 844 81.68 -94.08 -27.94
CA THR A 844 83.13 -94.19 -27.65
C THR A 844 83.48 -93.51 -26.33
N SER A 845 83.74 -94.31 -25.29
CA SER A 845 84.02 -93.85 -23.92
C SER A 845 85.51 -93.61 -23.68
N PHE A 846 85.90 -92.49 -23.06
CA PHE A 846 87.20 -92.39 -22.36
C PHE A 846 87.17 -91.42 -21.15
N HIS A 847 87.28 -92.02 -19.95
CA HIS A 847 87.83 -91.51 -18.68
C HIS A 847 87.66 -90.04 -18.24
N VAL A 848 86.61 -89.83 -17.44
CA VAL A 848 86.64 -89.35 -16.03
C VAL A 848 87.95 -88.74 -15.48
N LEU A 849 87.84 -87.54 -14.91
CA LEU A 849 88.45 -87.18 -13.61
C LEU A 849 87.55 -86.18 -12.84
N HIS A 850 87.76 -86.01 -11.52
CA HIS A 850 86.66 -85.71 -10.59
C HIS A 850 86.96 -84.58 -9.58
N SER A 851 86.06 -83.57 -9.49
CA SER A 851 85.85 -82.67 -8.33
C SER A 851 87.02 -81.72 -7.92
N MET A 852 86.88 -80.65 -7.11
CA MET A 852 85.80 -80.24 -6.18
C MET A 852 85.41 -78.75 -6.24
N ASN A 853 84.11 -78.52 -6.01
CA ASN A 853 83.38 -77.46 -5.27
C ASN A 853 84.14 -76.59 -4.21
N PRO A 854 83.56 -75.50 -3.64
CA PRO A 854 82.20 -74.93 -3.84
C PRO A 854 82.03 -73.36 -3.79
N THR A 855 80.76 -72.92 -3.89
CA THR A 855 80.08 -71.80 -3.13
C THR A 855 80.23 -70.29 -3.45
N PHE A 856 79.10 -69.72 -3.95
CA PHE A 856 78.32 -68.56 -3.42
C PHE A 856 78.44 -67.08 -3.93
N THR A 857 77.27 -66.58 -4.37
CA THR A 857 76.66 -65.21 -4.25
C THR A 857 77.20 -63.93 -4.95
N PHE A 858 76.42 -63.49 -5.95
CA PHE A 858 75.77 -62.16 -6.15
C PHE A 858 76.54 -60.80 -6.16
N GLY A 859 76.23 -59.99 -7.20
CA GLY A 859 76.50 -58.54 -7.34
C GLY A 859 76.91 -58.15 -8.79
N LEU A 860 76.74 -56.91 -9.29
CA LEU A 860 76.12 -55.67 -8.77
C LEU A 860 76.05 -54.56 -9.89
N PHE A 861 75.26 -53.47 -9.68
CA PHE A 861 75.16 -52.19 -10.47
C PHE A 861 74.55 -52.26 -11.91
N HIS A 862 73.57 -51.42 -12.36
CA HIS A 862 73.39 -49.93 -12.49
C HIS A 862 74.17 -49.32 -13.70
N ILE A 863 73.67 -48.38 -14.54
CA ILE A 863 73.14 -47.01 -14.29
C ILE A 863 72.12 -46.52 -15.41
N PHE A 864 71.36 -45.45 -15.08
CA PHE A 864 70.39 -44.57 -15.82
C PHE A 864 70.93 -43.76 -17.05
N PRO A 865 70.19 -42.83 -17.73
CA PRO A 865 68.84 -42.20 -17.53
C PRO A 865 67.90 -42.29 -18.78
N THR A 866 66.80 -41.55 -19.07
CA THR A 866 65.97 -40.41 -18.55
C THR A 866 64.53 -40.61 -19.14
N ALA A 867 63.35 -40.13 -18.67
CA ALA A 867 62.82 -38.91 -18.02
C ALA A 867 62.56 -37.70 -18.97
N PRO A 868 61.55 -36.81 -18.73
CA PRO A 868 60.54 -36.74 -17.64
C PRO A 868 59.21 -37.47 -18.04
N VAL A 869 57.92 -37.17 -17.73
CA VAL A 869 57.13 -36.04 -17.14
C VAL A 869 55.93 -36.62 -16.32
N ASN A 870 55.27 -35.81 -15.48
CA ASN A 870 54.05 -36.09 -14.66
C ASN A 870 53.42 -34.72 -14.24
N PRO A 871 52.48 -34.52 -13.26
CA PRO A 871 51.76 -35.39 -12.28
C PRO A 871 50.20 -35.22 -12.37
N VAL A 872 49.27 -35.63 -11.45
CA VAL A 872 49.04 -35.29 -10.01
C VAL A 872 48.16 -36.32 -9.26
N THR A 873 48.81 -37.07 -8.37
CA THR A 873 48.47 -37.51 -6.98
C THR A 873 47.09 -38.04 -6.50
N HIS A 874 47.26 -39.03 -5.60
CA HIS A 874 46.64 -39.23 -4.26
C HIS A 874 45.54 -40.29 -4.06
N THR A 875 45.86 -41.22 -3.16
CA THR A 875 45.05 -42.35 -2.70
C THR A 875 44.63 -42.18 -1.23
N ARG A 876 43.49 -42.80 -0.88
CA ARG A 876 43.21 -43.31 0.48
C ARG A 876 42.40 -44.61 0.36
N ALA A 877 42.65 -45.56 1.26
CA ALA A 877 42.09 -46.90 1.16
C ALA A 877 40.98 -47.16 2.19
N VAL A 878 40.00 -47.95 1.73
CA VAL A 878 39.04 -48.81 2.44
C VAL A 878 39.11 -48.86 3.97
N LEU A 879 37.95 -48.66 4.60
CA LEU A 879 37.51 -49.35 5.80
C LEU A 879 36.07 -49.83 5.60
N ARG A 880 35.69 -50.95 6.24
CA ARG A 880 34.33 -51.49 6.23
C ARG A 880 33.97 -52.05 7.61
N ASP A 881 32.70 -51.90 7.95
CA ASP A 881 31.87 -52.75 8.83
C ASP A 881 32.41 -53.18 10.22
N ALA A 882 31.82 -52.59 11.27
CA ALA A 882 31.45 -53.30 12.49
C ALA A 882 30.26 -52.59 13.17
N VAL A 883 29.40 -53.34 13.86
CA VAL A 883 28.19 -52.84 14.54
C VAL A 883 28.10 -53.48 15.95
N ILE A 884 27.34 -52.86 16.86
CA ILE A 884 26.70 -53.44 18.07
C ILE A 884 27.33 -53.17 19.48
N PHE A 885 26.47 -52.58 20.34
CA PHE A 885 26.32 -52.56 21.83
C PHE A 885 27.20 -51.80 22.85
N THR A 886 26.46 -51.27 23.84
CA THR A 886 26.76 -50.90 25.26
C THR A 886 27.82 -49.81 25.52
N VAL A 887 27.55 -48.66 26.14
CA VAL A 887 26.80 -48.29 27.39
C VAL A 887 27.53 -48.70 28.68
N PHE A 888 28.15 -47.73 29.39
CA PHE A 888 27.83 -47.31 30.78
C PHE A 888 28.90 -46.41 31.46
N TRP A 889 28.46 -45.44 32.28
CA TRP A 889 29.21 -44.65 33.30
C TRP A 889 30.44 -43.82 32.81
N GLN A 890 30.83 -42.71 33.44
CA GLN A 890 30.37 -42.05 34.68
C GLN A 890 30.31 -40.52 34.50
#